data_AF-A0A9D6U9A3-F1
#
_entry.id   AF-A0A9D6U9A3-F1
#
_cell.length_a   1.000
_cell.length_b   1.000
_cell.length_c   1.000
_cell.angle_alpha   90.00
_cell.angle_beta   90.00
_cell.angle_gamma   90.00
#
_symmetry.space_group_name_H-M   'P 1'
#
loop_
_entity.id
_entity.type
_entity.pdbx_description
1 polymer ?
#
loop_
_entity_poly.entity_id
_entity_poly.type
_entity_poly.pdbx_seq_one_letter_code
_entity_poly.pdbx_strand_id
1 'polypeptide(L)'
;MNFLNGISNTDNLGWLNPALVSVILSNSDKILKVVKEAKQLHGLGDTSKTMSFDDVVARYNKGISFEEIKAWVWYKRSLGIEMKNWERYYIKGGNVVENVVTNSSVTVKDNHFRDIKNVEKGITLGKYIKTHKYAEGDNYFIYRSDDGLYYVSAKACKLVKTSIAANENELSALVKKGALFFMGGEVVPYPIYTFGNMYDRELQLEADKETILQQWGDEVYENHRSAIEKSKPVMLTVTNPDEKERPIITAISDFADDTDVFSITEVREEFMDVENSEELKKVNGKVERKKNNEKIHLRFDGETKYSLQQVYVKWLFTLNIDSDFEKSSAIDIADYYIANRPLRDDKMSKEEKSELKANARIEGEKLFSRFLHEVVSAKDQERLDYTWNRLYNGQSDISYQKVPIGFECSATFKSGILQLTDIQREGIAFMEVMGSGINSFDVGVGKTACAIASLANFIYSGKCKRPLIVVPKPTYKKWINEIFGFEDKKSGEFISGILSHTGITLNDWYNLGTDVVKRINLNKVVPEKSITIVTYEGFKKLGFGDSVSDELFVELVNILGQSKEKSARDKEIEYQKFREMIGVGLKDTVADVDLLGLDYVVIDEAHRCKNVFSNVKADEDGNKRYNIQSATSETGQKAFLILNYIQRKFGRNTMLLTATPFTNSPLEIYSMLSLVAYESLNKSGIYNIDTFFDLFVLPTVEWTANYKEEIVEKEVIKSFTNRRILQKLIYNHILYRTGEEAGVKRPKKINLPMLYNAVAGKRERLEHEKQVL
;
A
#
# COMPACT_ATOMS: atom_id res chain seq x y z
N MET A 1 -39.16 8.53 -8.38
CA MET A 1 -40.63 8.70 -8.28
C MET A 1 -41.25 7.57 -9.07
N ASN A 2 -42.09 6.73 -8.44
CA ASN A 2 -42.84 5.70 -9.16
C ASN A 2 -43.90 6.40 -10.00
N PHE A 3 -43.62 6.57 -11.29
CA PHE A 3 -44.55 7.16 -12.27
C PHE A 3 -45.79 6.27 -12.55
N LEU A 4 -45.93 5.15 -11.84
CA LEU A 4 -46.98 4.14 -12.07
C LEU A 4 -47.87 3.89 -10.84
N ASN A 5 -47.63 4.57 -9.70
CA ASN A 5 -48.54 4.46 -8.56
C ASN A 5 -49.84 5.21 -8.87
N GLY A 6 -50.95 4.50 -9.04
CA GLY A 6 -52.29 5.05 -9.27
C GLY A 6 -52.92 4.70 -10.63
N ILE A 7 -52.25 3.92 -11.48
CA ILE A 7 -52.77 3.55 -12.81
C ILE A 7 -53.43 2.17 -12.70
N SER A 8 -54.75 2.17 -12.48
CA SER A 8 -55.58 0.96 -12.35
C SER A 8 -56.07 0.41 -13.71
N ASN A 9 -56.01 1.21 -14.78
CA ASN A 9 -56.30 0.79 -16.15
C ASN A 9 -55.48 1.62 -17.18
N THR A 10 -55.47 1.19 -18.43
CA THR A 10 -54.70 1.82 -19.53
C THR A 10 -55.18 3.22 -19.89
N ASP A 11 -56.37 3.63 -19.45
CA ASP A 11 -56.96 4.93 -19.77
C ASP A 11 -56.33 6.06 -18.95
N ASN A 12 -55.62 5.73 -17.85
CA ASN A 12 -54.93 6.68 -16.97
C ASN A 12 -53.43 6.88 -17.33
N LEU A 13 -52.92 6.20 -18.37
CA LEU A 13 -51.64 6.56 -18.98
C LEU A 13 -51.87 7.78 -19.87
N GLY A 14 -51.52 8.97 -19.38
CA GLY A 14 -51.58 10.20 -20.17
C GLY A 14 -50.91 10.05 -21.55
N TRP A 15 -51.27 10.93 -22.48
CA TRP A 15 -50.85 10.88 -23.88
C TRP A 15 -49.34 10.70 -24.02
N LEU A 16 -48.93 9.54 -24.50
CA LEU A 16 -47.54 9.25 -24.83
C LEU A 16 -47.11 10.16 -25.99
N ASN A 17 -45.92 10.74 -25.87
CA ASN A 17 -45.33 11.57 -26.93
C ASN A 17 -45.35 10.78 -28.27
N PRO A 18 -45.86 11.36 -29.39
CA PRO A 18 -45.95 10.69 -30.68
C PRO A 18 -44.64 10.04 -31.16
N ALA A 19 -43.50 10.63 -30.85
CA ALA A 19 -42.20 10.06 -31.18
C ALA A 19 -41.93 8.76 -30.39
N LEU A 20 -42.33 8.73 -29.12
CA LEU A 20 -42.21 7.54 -28.26
C LEU A 20 -43.18 6.44 -28.70
N VAL A 21 -44.39 6.80 -29.10
CA VAL A 21 -45.39 5.87 -29.66
C VAL A 21 -44.85 5.23 -30.94
N SER A 22 -44.24 6.02 -31.85
CA SER A 22 -43.61 5.51 -33.06
C SER A 22 -42.45 4.54 -32.76
N VAL A 23 -41.62 4.84 -31.76
CA VAL A 23 -40.52 3.97 -31.32
C VAL A 23 -41.04 2.67 -30.68
N ILE A 24 -42.10 2.74 -29.88
CA ILE A 24 -42.73 1.55 -29.27
C ILE A 24 -43.38 0.69 -30.35
N LEU A 25 -44.11 1.28 -31.30
CA LEU A 25 -44.75 0.56 -32.39
C LEU A 25 -43.74 -0.08 -33.34
N SER A 26 -42.66 0.63 -33.69
CA SER A 26 -41.58 0.08 -34.53
C SER A 26 -40.77 -1.03 -33.87
N ASN A 27 -40.78 -1.11 -32.54
CA ASN A 27 -40.15 -2.21 -31.78
C ASN A 27 -41.16 -3.17 -31.15
N SER A 28 -42.44 -3.09 -31.54
CA SER A 28 -43.53 -3.81 -30.88
C SER A 28 -43.32 -5.33 -30.92
N ASP A 29 -42.83 -5.89 -32.03
CA ASP A 29 -42.51 -7.31 -32.15
C ASP A 29 -41.39 -7.76 -31.21
N LYS A 30 -40.34 -6.94 -31.04
CA LYS A 30 -39.25 -7.23 -30.09
C LYS A 30 -39.76 -7.16 -28.65
N ILE A 31 -40.60 -6.16 -28.34
CA ILE A 31 -41.21 -6.01 -27.01
C ILE A 31 -42.15 -7.19 -26.73
N LEU A 32 -42.99 -7.58 -27.69
CA LEU A 32 -43.89 -8.74 -27.57
C LEU A 32 -43.12 -10.06 -27.43
N LYS A 33 -41.98 -10.19 -28.11
CA LYS A 33 -41.08 -11.35 -27.97
C LYS A 33 -40.46 -11.42 -26.58
N VAL A 34 -39.91 -10.30 -26.07
CA VAL A 34 -39.37 -10.19 -24.71
C VAL A 34 -40.46 -10.43 -23.65
N VAL A 35 -41.67 -9.92 -23.86
CA VAL A 35 -42.80 -10.14 -22.93
C VAL A 35 -43.29 -11.59 -22.99
N LYS A 36 -43.28 -12.25 -24.15
CA LYS A 36 -43.57 -13.69 -24.27
C LYS A 36 -42.49 -14.55 -23.61
N GLU A 37 -41.22 -14.22 -23.82
CA GLU A 37 -40.08 -14.88 -23.15
C GLU A 37 -40.16 -14.66 -21.62
N ALA A 38 -40.51 -13.45 -21.17
CA ALA A 38 -40.75 -13.14 -19.75
C ALA A 38 -41.94 -13.91 -19.16
N LYS A 39 -43.01 -14.13 -19.94
CA LYS A 39 -44.14 -14.97 -19.51
C LYS A 39 -43.80 -16.46 -19.50
N GLN A 40 -42.89 -16.93 -20.36
CA GLN A 40 -42.35 -18.30 -20.31
C GLN A 40 -41.39 -18.51 -19.13
N LEU A 41 -40.88 -17.43 -18.51
CA LEU A 41 -40.09 -17.47 -17.27
C LEU A 41 -40.97 -17.46 -16.00
N HIS A 42 -42.29 -17.19 -16.11
CA HIS A 42 -43.23 -17.33 -15.00
C HIS A 42 -43.59 -18.82 -14.81
N GLY A 43 -42.84 -19.50 -13.94
CA GLY A 43 -43.01 -20.94 -13.69
C GLY A 43 -41.73 -21.68 -13.29
N LEU A 44 -40.57 -21.03 -13.31
CA LEU A 44 -39.37 -21.53 -12.64
C LEU A 44 -39.53 -21.29 -11.13
N GLY A 45 -39.90 -22.34 -10.40
CA GLY A 45 -40.16 -22.31 -8.96
C GLY A 45 -39.02 -21.71 -8.13
N ASP A 46 -39.39 -21.16 -6.97
CA ASP A 46 -38.52 -20.65 -5.90
C ASP A 46 -37.07 -20.33 -6.34
N THR A 47 -36.89 -19.19 -7.02
CA THR A 47 -35.55 -18.63 -7.18
C THR A 47 -35.01 -18.37 -5.77
N SER A 48 -33.99 -19.12 -5.38
CA SER A 48 -33.28 -18.93 -4.12
C SER A 48 -33.05 -17.44 -3.85
N LYS A 49 -33.38 -16.99 -2.64
CA LYS A 49 -33.16 -15.59 -2.22
C LYS A 49 -31.66 -15.25 -2.18
N THR A 50 -30.79 -16.24 -2.14
CA THR A 50 -29.33 -16.11 -2.24
C THR A 50 -28.81 -16.66 -3.56
N MET A 51 -27.81 -15.98 -4.11
CA MET A 51 -26.94 -16.51 -5.16
C MET A 51 -25.95 -17.48 -4.49
N SER A 52 -25.98 -18.73 -4.93
CA SER A 52 -25.14 -19.76 -4.34
C SER A 52 -23.67 -19.51 -4.63
N PHE A 53 -22.81 -20.12 -3.83
CA PHE A 53 -21.36 -20.05 -4.02
C PHE A 53 -20.93 -20.50 -5.43
N ASP A 54 -21.48 -21.61 -5.94
CA ASP A 54 -21.15 -22.14 -7.27
C ASP A 54 -21.58 -21.19 -8.39
N ASP A 55 -22.72 -20.50 -8.22
CA ASP A 55 -23.18 -19.49 -9.19
C ASP A 55 -22.24 -18.28 -9.22
N VAL A 56 -21.78 -17.80 -8.05
CA VAL A 56 -20.79 -16.72 -7.94
C VAL A 56 -19.49 -17.13 -8.63
N VAL A 57 -19.01 -18.35 -8.37
CA VAL A 57 -17.78 -18.87 -8.99
C VAL A 57 -17.91 -18.94 -10.51
N ALA A 58 -19.02 -19.47 -11.03
CA ALA A 58 -19.27 -19.56 -12.47
C ALA A 58 -19.39 -18.18 -13.13
N ARG A 59 -19.95 -17.20 -12.42
CA ARG A 59 -20.22 -15.86 -12.97
C ARG A 59 -19.00 -14.96 -13.00
N TYR A 60 -18.19 -14.96 -11.93
CA TYR A 60 -17.15 -13.95 -11.71
C TYR A 60 -15.70 -14.44 -11.88
N ASN A 61 -15.50 -15.75 -12.11
CA ASN A 61 -14.18 -16.33 -12.41
C ASN A 61 -14.02 -16.71 -13.89
N LYS A 62 -14.72 -16.01 -14.79
CA LYS A 62 -14.55 -16.21 -16.24
C LYS A 62 -13.11 -15.93 -16.66
N GLY A 63 -12.49 -16.86 -17.38
CA GLY A 63 -11.09 -16.76 -17.81
C GLY A 63 -10.07 -17.39 -16.86
N ILE A 64 -10.51 -17.96 -15.74
CA ILE A 64 -9.70 -18.78 -14.84
C ILE A 64 -10.07 -20.26 -15.08
N SER A 65 -9.07 -21.06 -15.41
CA SER A 65 -9.23 -22.50 -15.62
C SER A 65 -9.50 -23.24 -14.32
N PHE A 66 -10.06 -24.45 -14.42
CA PHE A 66 -10.29 -25.31 -13.26
C PHE A 66 -9.00 -25.58 -12.49
N GLU A 67 -7.90 -25.80 -13.22
CA GLU A 67 -6.56 -26.04 -12.66
C GLU A 67 -5.99 -24.84 -11.94
N GLU A 68 -6.18 -23.61 -12.45
CA GLU A 68 -5.76 -22.39 -11.77
C GLU A 68 -6.55 -22.15 -10.47
N ILE A 69 -7.88 -22.36 -10.48
CA ILE A 69 -8.69 -22.29 -9.25
C ILE A 69 -8.21 -23.35 -8.26
N LYS A 70 -7.97 -24.58 -8.74
CA LYS A 70 -7.47 -25.68 -7.91
C LYS A 70 -6.12 -25.37 -7.28
N ALA A 71 -5.19 -24.82 -8.05
CA ALA A 71 -3.88 -24.38 -7.58
C ALA A 71 -4.02 -23.29 -6.49
N TRP A 72 -4.88 -22.30 -6.72
CA TRP A 72 -5.14 -21.22 -5.76
C TRP A 72 -5.74 -21.73 -4.44
N VAL A 73 -6.78 -22.57 -4.53
CA VAL A 73 -7.46 -23.14 -3.36
C VAL A 73 -6.50 -24.00 -2.56
N TRP A 74 -5.71 -24.85 -3.22
CA TRP A 74 -4.70 -25.66 -2.53
C TRP A 74 -3.66 -24.77 -1.84
N TYR A 75 -3.14 -23.74 -2.52
CA TYR A 75 -2.16 -22.83 -1.96
C TYR A 75 -2.70 -22.12 -0.71
N LYS A 76 -3.87 -21.49 -0.79
CA LYS A 76 -4.50 -20.80 0.36
C LYS A 76 -4.76 -21.77 1.52
N ARG A 77 -5.24 -22.98 1.23
CA ARG A 77 -5.40 -24.02 2.27
C ARG A 77 -4.09 -24.39 2.91
N SER A 78 -3.03 -24.60 2.13
CA SER A 78 -1.71 -24.94 2.65
C SER A 78 -1.16 -23.90 3.64
N LEU A 79 -1.59 -22.64 3.54
CA LEU A 79 -1.25 -21.57 4.50
C LEU A 79 -2.09 -21.58 5.79
N GLY A 80 -3.09 -22.46 5.89
CA GLY A 80 -4.01 -22.54 7.03
C GLY A 80 -5.35 -21.82 6.83
N ILE A 81 -5.65 -21.29 5.64
CA ILE A 81 -6.94 -20.68 5.32
C ILE A 81 -7.96 -21.78 5.01
N GLU A 82 -9.13 -21.76 5.65
CA GLU A 82 -10.08 -22.87 5.58
C GLU A 82 -10.61 -23.13 4.16
N MET A 83 -10.92 -22.06 3.41
CA MET A 83 -11.49 -22.10 2.06
C MET A 83 -12.78 -22.94 1.97
N LYS A 84 -13.72 -22.71 2.89
CA LYS A 84 -15.04 -23.37 2.92
C LYS A 84 -15.78 -23.20 1.58
N ASN A 85 -16.56 -24.20 1.19
CA ASN A 85 -17.33 -24.27 -0.07
C ASN A 85 -16.47 -24.46 -1.35
N TRP A 86 -15.14 -24.51 -1.23
CA TRP A 86 -14.25 -24.84 -2.36
C TRP A 86 -13.93 -26.34 -2.47
N GLU A 87 -14.70 -27.24 -1.83
CA GLU A 87 -14.38 -28.67 -1.68
C GLU A 87 -14.20 -29.39 -3.03
N ARG A 88 -14.92 -28.94 -4.06
CA ARG A 88 -14.79 -29.42 -5.44
C ARG A 88 -13.36 -29.32 -5.98
N TYR A 89 -12.60 -28.33 -5.51
CA TYR A 89 -11.24 -28.05 -5.95
C TYR A 89 -10.17 -28.65 -5.03
N TYR A 90 -10.55 -29.40 -4.00
CA TYR A 90 -9.58 -29.96 -3.07
C TYR A 90 -8.73 -31.05 -3.73
N ILE A 91 -7.42 -30.96 -3.49
CA ILE A 91 -6.48 -32.05 -3.72
C ILE A 91 -6.74 -33.13 -2.67
N LYS A 92 -6.82 -34.40 -3.10
CA LYS A 92 -7.14 -35.55 -2.23
C LYS A 92 -5.98 -36.53 -2.21
N GLY A 93 -5.70 -37.08 -1.02
CA GLY A 93 -4.62 -38.05 -0.79
C GLY A 93 -3.21 -37.46 -0.85
N GLY A 94 -2.20 -38.22 -0.40
CA GLY A 94 -0.80 -37.79 -0.38
C GLY A 94 -0.30 -37.37 1.00
N ASN A 95 0.88 -36.74 1.01
CA ASN A 95 1.53 -36.31 2.24
C ASN A 95 0.75 -35.18 2.90
N VAL A 96 0.84 -35.10 4.22
CA VAL A 96 0.15 -34.08 4.98
C VAL A 96 1.00 -32.81 5.02
N VAL A 97 0.40 -31.68 4.63
CA VAL A 97 1.05 -30.37 4.84
C VAL A 97 1.19 -30.12 6.34
N GLU A 98 2.38 -29.68 6.76
CA GLU A 98 2.63 -29.31 8.15
C GLU A 98 2.60 -27.80 8.29
N ASN A 99 1.87 -27.31 9.29
CA ASN A 99 1.88 -25.90 9.65
C ASN A 99 2.72 -25.67 10.90
N VAL A 100 3.40 -24.54 10.94
CA VAL A 100 4.12 -24.09 12.13
C VAL A 100 3.13 -23.46 13.10
N VAL A 101 3.05 -24.00 14.31
CA VAL A 101 2.18 -23.51 15.38
C VAL A 101 3.03 -23.16 16.59
N THR A 102 2.82 -21.98 17.17
CA THR A 102 3.56 -21.53 18.36
C THR A 102 3.18 -22.35 19.60
N ASN A 103 4.17 -22.82 20.37
CA ASN A 103 3.97 -23.54 21.63
C ASN A 103 4.21 -22.63 22.86
N SER A 104 4.90 -21.50 22.67
CA SER A 104 5.12 -20.39 23.57
C SER A 104 5.07 -19.07 22.79
N SER A 105 5.02 -17.94 23.47
CA SER A 105 5.19 -16.65 22.80
C SER A 105 6.58 -16.57 22.15
N VAL A 106 6.65 -16.11 20.91
CA VAL A 106 7.89 -16.10 20.11
C VAL A 106 7.90 -14.94 19.13
N THR A 107 9.09 -14.41 18.87
CA THR A 107 9.31 -13.38 17.86
C THR A 107 9.54 -14.01 16.48
N VAL A 108 8.79 -13.55 15.51
CA VAL A 108 8.92 -13.89 14.09
C VAL A 108 9.96 -12.96 13.45
N LYS A 109 10.84 -13.54 12.64
CA LYS A 109 11.93 -12.85 11.94
C LYS A 109 11.75 -12.86 10.43
N ASP A 110 12.30 -11.84 9.75
CA ASP A 110 12.31 -11.74 8.29
C ASP A 110 13.49 -12.50 7.67
N ASN A 111 13.62 -12.42 6.34
CA ASN A 111 14.73 -13.04 5.60
C ASN A 111 16.11 -12.46 5.94
N HIS A 112 16.17 -11.29 6.57
CA HIS A 112 17.38 -10.65 7.07
C HIS A 112 17.57 -10.88 8.58
N PHE A 113 16.82 -11.83 9.17
CA PHE A 113 16.86 -12.17 10.59
C PHE A 113 16.44 -11.04 11.56
N ARG A 114 15.77 -10.01 11.05
CA ARG A 114 15.24 -8.89 11.83
C ARG A 114 13.91 -9.27 12.48
N ASP A 115 13.70 -8.82 13.70
CA ASP A 115 12.44 -9.04 14.43
C ASP A 115 11.29 -8.25 13.78
N ILE A 116 10.19 -8.95 13.46
CA ILE A 116 9.02 -8.34 12.79
C ILE A 116 7.86 -8.18 13.75
N LYS A 117 7.47 -9.28 14.40
CA LYS A 117 6.28 -9.33 15.27
C LYS A 117 6.43 -10.39 16.33
N ASN A 118 5.87 -10.14 17.50
CA ASN A 118 5.68 -11.17 18.50
C ASN A 118 4.36 -11.89 18.24
N VAL A 119 4.37 -13.21 18.43
CA VAL A 119 3.20 -14.04 18.27
C VAL A 119 2.98 -14.83 19.54
N GLU A 120 1.76 -14.78 20.06
CA GLU A 120 1.33 -15.51 21.25
C GLU A 120 1.32 -17.03 21.01
N LYS A 121 1.25 -17.79 22.11
CA LYS A 121 1.13 -19.25 22.08
C LYS A 121 -0.18 -19.72 21.40
N GLY A 122 -0.10 -20.77 20.60
CA GLY A 122 -1.24 -21.45 19.99
C GLY A 122 -1.68 -20.88 18.64
N ILE A 123 -0.95 -19.92 18.09
CA ILE A 123 -1.24 -19.31 16.79
C ILE A 123 -0.62 -20.16 15.68
N THR A 124 -1.40 -20.40 14.63
CA THR A 124 -0.91 -21.01 13.39
C THR A 124 -0.25 -19.93 12.54
N LEU A 125 1.05 -20.06 12.32
CA LEU A 125 1.85 -19.07 11.60
C LEU A 125 1.76 -19.25 10.08
N GLY A 126 1.69 -20.50 9.61
CA GLY A 126 1.60 -20.82 8.19
C GLY A 126 2.26 -22.14 7.85
N LYS A 127 2.47 -22.36 6.55
CA LYS A 127 3.01 -23.60 5.97
C LYS A 127 4.49 -23.74 6.30
N TYR A 128 4.89 -24.87 6.90
CA TYR A 128 6.30 -25.21 7.06
C TYR A 128 6.95 -25.52 5.70
N ILE A 129 8.16 -24.98 5.48
CA ILE A 129 8.94 -25.20 4.26
C ILE A 129 10.15 -26.08 4.57
N LYS A 130 11.03 -25.59 5.46
CA LYS A 130 12.26 -26.28 5.83
C LYS A 130 12.79 -25.77 7.16
N THR A 131 13.75 -26.50 7.74
CA THR A 131 14.47 -26.08 8.93
C THR A 131 15.84 -25.54 8.53
N HIS A 132 16.15 -24.32 8.97
CA HIS A 132 17.50 -23.78 8.91
C HIS A 132 18.25 -24.12 10.20
N LYS A 133 19.41 -24.76 10.07
CA LYS A 133 20.27 -25.15 11.20
C LYS A 133 21.44 -24.19 11.30
N TYR A 134 21.60 -23.54 12.44
CA TYR A 134 22.80 -22.76 12.76
C TYR A 134 23.79 -23.64 13.53
N ALA A 135 25.09 -23.49 13.24
CA ALA A 135 26.16 -24.30 13.85
C ALA A 135 26.26 -24.09 15.38
N GLU A 136 25.94 -22.88 15.85
CA GLU A 136 25.83 -22.51 17.27
C GLU A 136 24.56 -21.68 17.46
N GLY A 137 23.47 -22.29 17.95
CA GLY A 137 22.22 -21.56 18.22
C GLY A 137 20.95 -22.40 18.16
N ASP A 138 19.81 -21.72 18.24
CA ASP A 138 18.49 -22.32 18.02
C ASP A 138 18.30 -22.67 16.53
N ASN A 139 17.71 -23.82 16.24
CA ASN A 139 17.22 -24.11 14.89
C ASN A 139 16.02 -23.23 14.58
N TYR A 140 15.86 -22.80 13.33
CA TYR A 140 14.73 -21.99 12.91
C TYR A 140 13.86 -22.74 11.90
N PHE A 141 12.55 -22.72 12.13
CA PHE A 141 11.59 -23.12 11.10
C PHE A 141 11.40 -21.97 10.12
N ILE A 142 11.54 -22.28 8.84
CA ILE A 142 11.15 -21.39 7.75
C ILE A 142 9.71 -21.74 7.37
N TYR A 143 8.84 -20.75 7.37
CA TYR A 143 7.43 -20.93 7.02
C TYR A 143 6.93 -19.85 6.06
N ARG A 144 5.92 -20.21 5.25
CA ARG A 144 5.16 -19.29 4.40
C ARG A 144 3.85 -18.91 5.08
N SER A 145 3.60 -17.62 5.20
CA SER A 145 2.31 -17.03 5.53
C SER A 145 1.72 -16.33 4.30
N ASP A 146 0.47 -15.85 4.37
CA ASP A 146 -0.22 -15.13 3.28
C ASP A 146 0.53 -13.86 2.85
N ASP A 147 1.36 -13.30 3.75
CA ASP A 147 2.10 -12.06 3.59
C ASP A 147 3.59 -12.23 3.23
N GLY A 148 4.17 -13.42 3.36
CA GLY A 148 5.58 -13.63 3.06
C GLY A 148 6.22 -14.90 3.64
N LEU A 149 7.54 -14.98 3.47
CA LEU A 149 8.41 -16.01 4.06
C LEU A 149 9.00 -15.47 5.35
N TYR A 150 9.04 -16.30 6.40
CA TYR A 150 9.46 -15.89 7.73
C TYR A 150 10.21 -17.00 8.46
N TYR A 151 10.94 -16.60 9.51
CA TYR A 151 11.75 -17.45 10.37
C TYR A 151 11.21 -17.40 11.79
N VAL A 152 11.18 -18.54 12.47
CA VAL A 152 10.77 -18.63 13.88
C VAL A 152 11.56 -19.70 14.61
N SER A 153 11.87 -19.49 15.90
CA SER A 153 12.63 -20.46 16.68
C SER A 153 11.87 -21.80 16.76
N ALA A 154 12.54 -22.88 16.34
CA ALA A 154 11.99 -24.22 16.36
C ALA A 154 11.71 -24.74 17.77
N LYS A 155 12.39 -24.21 18.81
CA LYS A 155 12.12 -24.57 20.21
C LYS A 155 10.76 -24.05 20.69
N ALA A 156 10.39 -22.86 20.23
CA ALA A 156 9.14 -22.19 20.60
C ALA A 156 7.94 -22.54 19.69
N CYS A 157 8.14 -23.48 18.77
CA CYS A 157 7.13 -23.91 17.80
C CYS A 157 7.03 -25.43 17.73
N LYS A 158 5.92 -25.91 17.19
CA LYS A 158 5.72 -27.31 16.81
C LYS A 158 5.15 -27.39 15.40
N LEU A 159 5.45 -28.48 14.71
CA LEU A 159 4.83 -28.81 13.43
C LEU A 159 3.52 -29.55 13.68
N VAL A 160 2.44 -29.02 13.13
CA VAL A 160 1.10 -29.63 13.22
C VAL A 160 0.70 -30.10 11.84
N LYS A 161 0.54 -31.43 11.71
CA LYS A 161 -0.01 -32.07 10.53
C LYS A 161 -1.44 -31.60 10.29
N THR A 162 -1.69 -31.02 9.12
CA THR A 162 -3.01 -30.54 8.72
C THR A 162 -3.88 -31.66 8.12
N SER A 163 -5.14 -31.39 7.83
CA SER A 163 -5.98 -32.30 7.04
C SER A 163 -5.77 -32.15 5.52
N ILE A 164 -4.77 -31.36 5.10
CA ILE A 164 -4.59 -30.95 3.71
C ILE A 164 -3.63 -31.91 3.03
N ALA A 165 -4.14 -32.50 1.95
CA ALA A 165 -3.42 -33.41 1.09
C ALA A 165 -2.46 -32.63 0.16
N ALA A 166 -1.20 -33.04 0.15
CA ALA A 166 -0.20 -32.68 -0.85
C ALA A 166 0.10 -33.93 -1.70
N ASN A 167 -0.79 -34.20 -2.65
CA ASN A 167 -0.54 -35.25 -3.65
C ASN A 167 0.51 -34.74 -4.64
N GLU A 168 1.75 -35.19 -4.48
CA GLU A 168 2.88 -34.73 -5.30
C GLU A 168 2.67 -34.94 -6.80
N ASN A 169 2.00 -36.03 -7.21
CA ASN A 169 1.69 -36.28 -8.62
C ASN A 169 0.70 -35.25 -9.16
N GLU A 170 -0.33 -34.91 -8.37
CA GLU A 170 -1.33 -33.92 -8.77
C GLU A 170 -0.74 -32.51 -8.79
N LEU A 171 0.10 -32.15 -7.80
CA LEU A 171 0.83 -30.88 -7.79
C LEU A 171 1.79 -30.77 -8.98
N SER A 172 2.54 -31.83 -9.27
CA SER A 172 3.42 -31.89 -10.44
C SER A 172 2.64 -31.75 -11.76
N ALA A 173 1.44 -32.33 -11.85
CA ALA A 173 0.57 -32.13 -13.02
C ALA A 173 0.11 -30.67 -13.17
N LEU A 174 -0.19 -29.98 -12.06
CA LEU A 174 -0.53 -28.55 -12.08
C LEU A 174 0.65 -27.67 -12.48
N VAL A 175 1.88 -28.03 -12.08
CA VAL A 175 3.10 -27.35 -12.53
C VAL A 175 3.30 -27.49 -14.03
N LYS A 176 3.17 -28.71 -14.58
CA LYS A 176 3.26 -28.95 -16.03
C LYS A 176 2.20 -28.20 -16.83
N LYS A 177 1.02 -27.97 -16.25
CA LYS A 177 -0.06 -27.18 -16.86
C LYS A 177 0.11 -25.66 -16.70
N GLY A 178 1.14 -25.19 -16.01
CA GLY A 178 1.38 -23.77 -15.74
C GLY A 178 0.42 -23.13 -14.74
N ALA A 179 -0.28 -23.93 -13.93
CA ALA A 179 -1.15 -23.42 -12.85
C ALA A 179 -0.36 -23.18 -11.55
N LEU A 180 0.72 -23.95 -11.33
CA LEU A 180 1.65 -23.81 -10.21
C LEU A 180 3.08 -23.56 -10.74
N PHE A 181 3.86 -22.84 -9.94
CA PHE A 181 5.24 -22.47 -10.21
C PHE A 181 6.11 -22.84 -9.01
N PHE A 182 7.22 -23.51 -9.25
CA PHE A 182 8.20 -23.85 -8.24
C PHE A 182 9.07 -22.65 -7.88
N MET A 183 9.30 -22.47 -6.57
CA MET A 183 10.11 -21.39 -6.03
C MET A 183 10.59 -21.74 -4.61
N GLY A 184 11.90 -21.83 -4.41
CA GLY A 184 12.52 -21.93 -3.09
C GLY A 184 12.15 -23.17 -2.28
N GLY A 185 11.87 -24.30 -2.96
CA GLY A 185 11.47 -25.55 -2.33
C GLY A 185 9.96 -25.73 -2.15
N GLU A 186 9.14 -24.85 -2.73
CA GLU A 186 7.69 -25.01 -2.75
C GLU A 186 7.08 -24.65 -4.09
N VAL A 187 5.77 -24.89 -4.24
CA VAL A 187 4.99 -24.49 -5.41
C VAL A 187 3.94 -23.44 -5.03
N VAL A 188 3.80 -22.42 -5.86
CA VAL A 188 2.90 -21.27 -5.67
C VAL A 188 2.09 -21.00 -6.95
N PRO A 189 0.87 -20.44 -6.87
CA PRO A 189 0.06 -20.17 -8.05
C PRO A 189 0.57 -18.95 -8.83
N TYR A 190 0.22 -18.87 -10.12
CA TYR A 190 0.67 -17.80 -11.03
C TYR A 190 0.61 -16.38 -10.44
N PRO A 191 -0.51 -15.90 -9.85
CA PRO A 191 -0.59 -14.53 -9.36
C PRO A 191 0.37 -14.21 -8.21
N ILE A 192 0.82 -15.24 -7.47
CA ILE A 192 1.78 -15.11 -6.37
C ILE A 192 3.22 -15.19 -6.89
N TYR A 193 3.46 -16.02 -7.90
CA TYR A 193 4.77 -16.15 -8.54
C TYR A 193 5.18 -14.86 -9.24
N THR A 194 4.27 -14.28 -10.03
CA THR A 194 4.49 -13.06 -10.82
C THR A 194 4.35 -11.78 -10.02
N PHE A 195 4.14 -11.86 -8.70
CA PHE A 195 4.03 -10.71 -7.82
C PHE A 195 5.18 -10.68 -6.81
N GLY A 196 5.77 -9.51 -6.61
CA GLY A 196 6.94 -9.30 -5.75
C GLY A 196 8.12 -8.71 -6.51
N ASN A 197 9.30 -8.82 -5.92
CA ASN A 197 10.55 -8.39 -6.55
C ASN A 197 11.02 -9.38 -7.61
N MET A 198 10.89 -9.02 -8.89
CA MET A 198 11.22 -9.91 -10.00
C MET A 198 12.72 -10.20 -10.15
N TYR A 199 13.60 -9.32 -9.64
CA TYR A 199 15.04 -9.59 -9.59
C TYR A 199 15.37 -10.67 -8.55
N ASP A 200 14.73 -10.62 -7.37
CA ASP A 200 14.87 -11.69 -6.38
C ASP A 200 14.26 -13.00 -6.88
N ARG A 201 13.17 -12.94 -7.66
CA ARG A 201 12.59 -14.13 -8.32
C ARG A 201 13.55 -14.75 -9.34
N GLU A 202 14.23 -13.92 -10.12
CA GLU A 202 15.20 -14.37 -11.13
C GLU A 202 16.38 -15.10 -10.47
N LEU A 203 16.96 -14.52 -9.43
CA LEU A 203 18.01 -15.18 -8.63
C LEU A 203 17.53 -16.52 -8.04
N GLN A 204 16.29 -16.55 -7.54
CA GLN A 204 15.71 -17.77 -7.01
C GLN A 204 15.47 -18.82 -8.11
N LEU A 205 15.04 -18.42 -9.31
CA LEU A 205 14.86 -19.31 -10.46
C LEU A 205 16.18 -19.92 -10.91
N GLU A 206 17.28 -19.16 -10.89
CA GLU A 206 18.62 -19.70 -11.15
C GLU A 206 19.03 -20.74 -10.13
N ALA A 207 18.80 -20.48 -8.83
CA ALA A 207 19.06 -21.44 -7.77
C ALA A 207 18.19 -22.71 -7.89
N ASP A 208 16.97 -22.58 -8.38
CA ASP A 208 16.02 -23.69 -8.54
C ASP A 208 16.19 -24.44 -9.87
N LYS A 209 17.05 -23.95 -10.79
CA LYS A 209 17.19 -24.45 -12.17
C LYS A 209 17.40 -25.96 -12.24
N GLU A 210 18.39 -26.48 -11.51
CA GLU A 210 18.70 -27.93 -11.54
C GLU A 210 17.51 -28.77 -11.05
N THR A 211 16.83 -28.29 -10.01
CA THR A 211 15.66 -28.98 -9.44
C THR A 211 14.51 -29.01 -10.45
N ILE A 212 14.25 -27.88 -11.11
CA ILE A 212 13.15 -27.78 -12.09
C ILE A 212 13.43 -28.67 -13.31
N LEU A 213 14.66 -28.65 -13.82
CA LEU A 213 15.06 -29.46 -14.98
C LEU A 213 14.97 -30.95 -14.67
N GLN A 214 15.38 -31.38 -13.47
CA GLN A 214 15.30 -32.79 -13.06
C GLN A 214 13.86 -33.27 -12.86
N GLN A 215 12.98 -32.45 -12.28
CA GLN A 215 11.62 -32.86 -11.93
C GLN A 215 10.60 -32.70 -13.07
N TRP A 216 10.74 -31.65 -13.88
CA TRP A 216 9.74 -31.27 -14.89
C TRP A 216 10.29 -31.04 -16.29
N GLY A 217 11.60 -30.83 -16.46
CA GLY A 217 12.24 -30.62 -17.76
C GLY A 217 12.26 -29.17 -18.24
N ASP A 218 12.85 -28.95 -19.42
CA ASP A 218 13.15 -27.62 -19.97
C ASP A 218 11.92 -26.75 -20.26
N GLU A 219 10.83 -27.35 -20.74
CA GLU A 219 9.60 -26.60 -21.07
C GLU A 219 9.03 -25.89 -19.84
N VAL A 220 9.06 -26.55 -18.68
CA VAL A 220 8.60 -25.94 -17.43
C VAL A 220 9.55 -24.84 -16.98
N TYR A 221 10.86 -25.03 -17.10
CA TYR A 221 11.83 -23.99 -16.77
C TYR A 221 11.63 -22.73 -17.62
N GLU A 222 11.43 -22.88 -18.94
CA GLU A 222 11.17 -21.74 -19.82
C GLU A 222 9.83 -21.06 -19.53
N ASN A 223 8.79 -21.81 -19.12
CA ASN A 223 7.54 -21.23 -18.65
C ASN A 223 7.74 -20.36 -17.39
N HIS A 224 8.58 -20.79 -16.44
CA HIS A 224 8.92 -20.03 -15.24
C HIS A 224 9.69 -18.75 -15.59
N ARG A 225 10.67 -18.87 -16.48
CA ARG A 225 11.48 -17.75 -16.96
C ARG A 225 10.61 -16.73 -17.69
N SER A 226 9.78 -17.17 -18.63
CA SER A 226 8.87 -16.30 -19.38
C SER A 226 7.88 -15.56 -18.48
N ALA A 227 7.40 -16.19 -17.42
CA ALA A 227 6.52 -15.55 -16.45
C ALA A 227 7.23 -14.42 -15.68
N ILE A 228 8.49 -14.62 -15.26
CA ILE A 228 9.29 -13.56 -14.63
C ILE A 228 9.58 -12.44 -15.62
N GLU A 229 10.07 -12.76 -16.81
CA GLU A 229 10.47 -11.76 -17.83
C GLU A 229 9.29 -10.85 -18.23
N LYS A 230 8.08 -11.41 -18.38
CA LYS A 230 6.87 -10.63 -18.69
C LYS A 230 6.43 -9.71 -17.55
N SER A 231 6.70 -10.10 -16.31
CA SER A 231 6.34 -9.32 -15.12
C SER A 231 7.45 -8.40 -14.65
N LYS A 232 8.66 -8.54 -15.19
CA LYS A 232 9.84 -7.75 -14.81
C LYS A 232 9.66 -6.29 -15.26
N PRO A 233 9.79 -5.34 -14.33
CA PRO A 233 9.92 -3.92 -14.63
C PRO A 233 10.93 -3.57 -15.73
N VAL A 234 10.61 -2.52 -16.51
CA VAL A 234 11.60 -1.84 -17.35
C VAL A 234 12.73 -1.32 -16.46
N MET A 235 13.96 -1.72 -16.79
CA MET A 235 15.17 -1.35 -16.06
C MET A 235 15.51 0.13 -16.24
N LEU A 236 15.88 0.79 -15.15
CA LEU A 236 16.41 2.16 -15.15
C LEU A 236 17.94 2.10 -15.20
N THR A 237 18.58 2.91 -16.03
CA THR A 237 20.05 2.91 -16.16
C THR A 237 20.65 4.31 -16.05
N VAL A 238 21.78 4.45 -15.36
CA VAL A 238 22.53 5.73 -15.31
C VAL A 238 23.16 6.09 -16.65
N THR A 239 23.28 5.10 -17.53
CA THR A 239 23.80 5.22 -18.90
C THR A 239 22.72 5.57 -19.93
N ASN A 240 21.45 5.75 -19.51
CA ASN A 240 20.38 6.11 -20.44
C ASN A 240 20.72 7.42 -21.19
N PRO A 241 20.59 7.49 -22.53
CA PRO A 241 20.88 8.70 -23.28
C PRO A 241 19.96 9.88 -22.91
N ASP A 242 18.72 9.62 -22.50
CA ASP A 242 17.83 10.66 -21.97
C ASP A 242 18.05 10.79 -20.45
N GLU A 243 18.57 11.93 -20.03
CA GLU A 243 18.82 12.25 -18.61
C GLU A 243 17.53 12.16 -17.77
N LYS A 244 16.36 12.44 -18.35
CA LYS A 244 15.07 12.37 -17.65
C LYS A 244 14.62 10.94 -17.35
N GLU A 245 15.18 9.97 -18.07
CA GLU A 245 14.87 8.55 -17.94
C GLU A 245 15.87 7.80 -17.06
N ARG A 246 16.96 8.47 -16.63
CA ARG A 246 17.92 7.95 -15.66
C ARG A 246 17.30 7.84 -14.25
N PRO A 247 17.75 6.89 -13.42
CA PRO A 247 17.37 6.86 -12.01
C PRO A 247 17.90 8.12 -11.29
N ILE A 248 17.08 8.71 -10.43
CA ILE A 248 17.49 9.86 -9.61
C ILE A 248 17.97 9.33 -8.27
N ILE A 249 19.28 9.11 -8.16
CA ILE A 249 19.93 8.70 -6.90
C ILE A 249 20.42 9.98 -6.23
N THR A 250 20.00 10.24 -5.00
CA THR A 250 20.42 11.46 -4.29
C THR A 250 21.75 11.27 -3.60
N ALA A 251 22.59 12.31 -3.59
CA ALA A 251 23.94 12.26 -2.99
C ALA A 251 23.90 12.01 -1.47
N ILE A 252 22.74 12.26 -0.84
CA ILE A 252 22.49 12.12 0.60
C ILE A 252 21.77 10.81 0.95
N SER A 253 21.40 9.99 -0.04
CA SER A 253 20.71 8.72 0.23
C SER A 253 21.63 7.69 0.87
N ASP A 254 21.05 6.76 1.63
CA ASP A 254 21.77 5.59 2.15
C ASP A 254 22.47 4.81 1.03
N PHE A 255 21.90 4.77 -0.18
CA PHE A 255 22.54 4.13 -1.34
C PHE A 255 23.86 4.78 -1.75
N ALA A 256 24.00 6.10 -1.54
CA ALA A 256 25.21 6.84 -1.87
C ALA A 256 26.25 6.82 -0.74
N ASP A 257 25.80 6.79 0.53
CA ASP A 257 26.66 6.88 1.72
C ASP A 257 27.11 5.52 2.28
N ASP A 258 26.21 4.52 2.28
CA ASP A 258 26.45 3.23 2.94
C ASP A 258 27.22 2.25 2.05
N THR A 259 28.45 1.95 2.45
CA THR A 259 29.35 1.01 1.74
C THR A 259 28.86 -0.43 1.72
N ASP A 260 27.97 -0.81 2.65
CA ASP A 260 27.34 -2.13 2.68
C ASP A 260 26.21 -2.24 1.65
N VAL A 261 25.58 -1.11 1.30
CA VAL A 261 24.56 -1.04 0.24
C VAL A 261 25.21 -1.01 -1.13
N PHE A 262 26.11 -0.04 -1.36
CA PHE A 262 26.85 0.06 -2.61
C PHE A 262 28.22 0.71 -2.38
N SER A 263 29.24 0.14 -3.02
CA SER A 263 30.60 0.67 -2.98
C SER A 263 31.28 0.52 -4.32
N ILE A 264 32.26 1.39 -4.56
CA ILE A 264 33.12 1.37 -5.73
C ILE A 264 34.59 1.23 -5.29
N THR A 265 35.39 0.61 -6.15
CA THR A 265 36.82 0.37 -5.92
C THR A 265 37.70 1.07 -6.96
N GLU A 266 37.09 1.64 -8.00
CA GLU A 266 37.76 2.29 -9.12
C GLU A 266 36.87 3.40 -9.72
N VAL A 267 37.49 4.32 -10.46
CA VAL A 267 36.83 5.39 -11.22
C VAL A 267 37.49 5.49 -12.59
N ARG A 268 36.82 6.17 -13.53
CA ARG A 268 37.43 6.51 -14.82
C ARG A 268 38.40 7.67 -14.63
N GLU A 269 39.69 7.38 -14.71
CA GLU A 269 40.78 8.36 -14.49
C GLU A 269 40.68 9.59 -15.41
N GLU A 270 40.11 9.43 -16.61
CA GLU A 270 39.89 10.51 -17.57
C GLU A 270 38.93 11.61 -17.09
N PHE A 271 38.10 11.33 -16.06
CA PHE A 271 37.14 12.28 -15.49
C PHE A 271 37.44 12.68 -14.05
N MET A 272 38.50 12.15 -13.43
CA MET A 272 38.84 12.45 -12.04
C MET A 272 40.36 12.41 -11.80
N ASP A 273 40.96 13.58 -11.59
CA ASP A 273 42.36 13.72 -11.18
C ASP A 273 42.48 13.73 -9.65
N VAL A 274 42.95 12.62 -9.08
CA VAL A 274 43.03 12.41 -7.62
C VAL A 274 44.23 13.13 -6.99
N GLU A 275 45.24 13.51 -7.77
CA GLU A 275 46.48 14.11 -7.26
C GLU A 275 46.34 15.61 -6.95
N ASN A 276 45.41 16.30 -7.63
CA ASN A 276 45.27 17.76 -7.58
C ASN A 276 44.09 18.29 -6.72
N SER A 277 43.36 17.44 -5.99
CA SER A 277 42.18 17.88 -5.22
C SER A 277 42.56 18.61 -3.91
N GLU A 278 42.43 19.94 -3.86
CA GLU A 278 42.52 20.70 -2.60
C GLU A 278 41.18 20.67 -1.84
N GLU A 279 41.10 19.91 -0.75
CA GLU A 279 39.90 19.90 0.11
C GLU A 279 39.85 21.14 1.03
N LEU A 280 38.90 22.03 0.75
CA LEU A 280 38.66 23.28 1.47
C LEU A 280 37.35 23.21 2.30
N LYS A 281 37.22 24.04 3.33
CA LYS A 281 36.00 24.20 4.16
C LYS A 281 35.75 25.67 4.50
N LYS A 282 34.49 26.03 4.80
CA LYS A 282 34.14 27.38 5.27
C LYS A 282 33.96 27.41 6.79
N VAL A 283 34.70 28.26 7.49
CA VAL A 283 34.56 28.52 8.94
C VAL A 283 34.30 30.02 9.14
N ASN A 284 33.12 30.38 9.66
CA ASN A 284 32.72 31.77 9.91
C ASN A 284 32.92 32.72 8.71
N GLY A 285 32.56 32.26 7.50
CA GLY A 285 32.69 33.04 6.26
C GLY A 285 34.10 33.11 5.66
N LYS A 286 35.11 32.46 6.26
CA LYS A 286 36.47 32.34 5.70
C LYS A 286 36.73 30.93 5.15
N VAL A 287 37.41 30.86 4.01
CA VAL A 287 37.83 29.60 3.39
C VAL A 287 39.14 29.13 4.04
N GLU A 288 39.14 27.93 4.59
CA GLU A 288 40.31 27.29 5.22
C GLU A 288 40.56 25.91 4.59
N ARG A 289 41.83 25.47 4.52
CA ARG A 289 42.16 24.09 4.13
C ARG A 289 41.72 23.10 5.22
N LYS A 290 41.10 21.98 4.84
CA LYS A 290 40.76 20.91 5.79
C LYS A 290 42.03 20.38 6.47
N LYS A 291 41.92 20.06 7.77
CA LYS A 291 43.02 19.39 8.50
C LYS A 291 43.23 18.00 7.91
N ASN A 292 44.43 17.43 8.01
CA ASN A 292 44.72 16.10 7.42
C ASN A 292 43.76 15.00 7.90
N ASN A 293 43.30 15.05 9.16
CA ASN A 293 42.35 14.09 9.71
C ASN A 293 40.92 14.23 9.15
N GLU A 294 40.62 15.33 8.45
CA GLU A 294 39.31 15.63 7.85
C GLU A 294 39.29 15.41 6.32
N LYS A 295 40.44 15.03 5.73
CA LYS A 295 40.59 14.81 4.29
C LYS A 295 40.16 13.40 3.89
N ILE A 296 39.57 13.28 2.71
CA ILE A 296 39.19 12.02 2.10
C ILE A 296 40.37 11.45 1.31
N HIS A 297 41.05 10.48 1.91
CA HIS A 297 42.16 9.77 1.28
C HIS A 297 41.65 8.59 0.43
N LEU A 298 41.35 8.88 -0.84
CA LEU A 298 41.07 7.84 -1.85
C LEU A 298 42.37 7.22 -2.35
N ARG A 299 42.40 5.88 -2.41
CA ARG A 299 43.41 5.04 -3.04
C ARG A 299 42.68 3.91 -3.77
N PHE A 300 42.61 4.00 -5.09
CA PHE A 300 41.98 2.97 -5.91
C PHE A 300 43.00 1.85 -6.17
N ASP A 301 43.14 0.95 -5.19
CA ASP A 301 43.99 -0.25 -5.28
C ASP A 301 43.22 -1.49 -5.76
N GLY A 302 41.93 -1.32 -6.09
CA GLY A 302 41.02 -2.41 -6.52
C GLY A 302 40.44 -3.24 -5.37
N GLU A 303 40.89 -3.04 -4.12
CA GLU A 303 40.40 -3.76 -2.94
C GLU A 303 39.64 -2.85 -1.97
N THR A 304 40.08 -1.61 -1.82
CA THR A 304 39.49 -0.65 -0.88
C THR A 304 38.14 -0.15 -1.38
N LYS A 305 37.11 -0.34 -0.55
CA LYS A 305 35.73 0.07 -0.84
C LYS A 305 35.50 1.52 -0.40
N TYR A 306 34.97 2.32 -1.31
CA TYR A 306 34.53 3.69 -1.05
C TYR A 306 33.04 3.85 -1.33
N SER A 307 32.38 4.73 -0.57
CA SER A 307 31.00 5.12 -0.86
C SER A 307 30.96 6.10 -2.03
N LEU A 308 29.84 6.12 -2.77
CA LEU A 308 29.65 7.07 -3.87
C LEU A 308 29.75 8.51 -3.36
N GLN A 309 29.23 8.79 -2.16
CA GLN A 309 29.28 10.11 -1.54
C GLN A 309 30.71 10.57 -1.26
N GLN A 310 31.58 9.69 -0.73
CA GLN A 310 32.99 10.02 -0.45
C GLN A 310 33.75 10.37 -1.74
N VAL A 311 33.58 9.56 -2.77
CA VAL A 311 34.24 9.78 -4.06
C VAL A 311 33.68 11.02 -4.74
N TYR A 312 32.37 11.23 -4.67
CA TYR A 312 31.71 12.42 -5.19
C TYR A 312 32.21 13.72 -4.52
N VAL A 313 32.29 13.75 -3.19
CA VAL A 313 32.82 14.92 -2.47
C VAL A 313 34.23 15.23 -2.95
N LYS A 314 35.08 14.22 -3.16
CA LYS A 314 36.43 14.45 -3.66
C LYS A 314 36.42 14.95 -5.11
N TRP A 315 35.57 14.39 -5.96
CA TRP A 315 35.40 14.82 -7.35
C TRP A 315 34.97 16.28 -7.46
N LEU A 316 34.08 16.77 -6.58
CA LEU A 316 33.68 18.18 -6.55
C LEU A 316 34.87 19.14 -6.42
N PHE A 317 35.92 18.76 -5.70
CA PHE A 317 37.14 19.58 -5.55
C PHE A 317 38.13 19.45 -6.72
N THR A 318 37.84 18.60 -7.71
CA THR A 318 38.59 18.51 -8.97
C THR A 318 37.97 19.36 -10.09
N LEU A 319 36.72 19.80 -9.92
CA LEU A 319 35.99 20.60 -10.90
C LEU A 319 36.45 22.06 -10.94
N ASN A 320 36.25 22.70 -12.09
CA ASN A 320 36.59 24.11 -12.26
C ASN A 320 35.45 25.00 -11.75
N ILE A 321 35.79 25.88 -10.81
CA ILE A 321 34.86 26.80 -10.14
C ILE A 321 34.09 27.68 -11.14
N ASP A 322 34.72 28.13 -12.22
CA ASP A 322 34.12 29.12 -13.13
C ASP A 322 33.27 28.49 -14.25
N SER A 323 33.47 27.19 -14.55
CA SER A 323 32.79 26.52 -15.67
C SER A 323 31.82 25.42 -15.25
N ASP A 324 32.11 24.70 -14.16
CA ASP A 324 31.29 23.57 -13.72
C ASP A 324 30.22 23.99 -12.71
N PHE A 325 30.35 25.18 -12.11
CA PHE A 325 29.40 25.71 -11.14
C PHE A 325 28.64 26.93 -11.66
N GLU A 326 27.35 27.01 -11.34
CA GLU A 326 26.46 28.11 -11.71
C GLU A 326 26.23 29.08 -10.56
N LYS A 327 25.85 28.57 -9.37
CA LYS A 327 25.43 29.39 -8.22
C LYS A 327 26.02 28.94 -6.89
N SER A 328 26.75 27.83 -6.88
CA SER A 328 27.30 27.20 -5.68
C SER A 328 28.80 26.96 -5.86
N SER A 329 29.42 26.33 -4.87
CA SER A 329 30.80 25.86 -4.95
C SER A 329 30.92 24.46 -4.38
N ALA A 330 32.04 23.78 -4.63
CA ALA A 330 32.35 22.49 -4.03
C ALA A 330 32.20 22.49 -2.50
N ILE A 331 32.59 23.60 -1.84
CA ILE A 331 32.44 23.77 -0.39
C ILE A 331 30.96 23.87 0.00
N ASP A 332 30.18 24.65 -0.74
CA ASP A 332 28.76 24.86 -0.40
C ASP A 332 27.99 23.55 -0.50
N ILE A 333 28.28 22.73 -1.51
CA ILE A 333 27.69 21.41 -1.70
C ILE A 333 28.19 20.43 -0.61
N ALA A 334 29.49 20.33 -0.39
CA ALA A 334 30.05 19.38 0.57
C ALA A 334 29.64 19.69 2.02
N ASP A 335 29.77 20.95 2.45
CA ASP A 335 29.53 21.33 3.85
C ASP A 335 28.04 21.53 4.14
N TYR A 336 27.28 22.21 3.27
CA TYR A 336 25.90 22.61 3.59
C TYR A 336 24.83 21.69 3.02
N TYR A 337 25.10 20.98 1.92
CA TYR A 337 24.15 20.01 1.37
C TYR A 337 24.42 18.59 1.87
N ILE A 338 25.62 18.05 1.59
CA ILE A 338 25.96 16.66 1.91
C ILE A 338 26.09 16.47 3.43
N ALA A 339 27.01 17.22 4.06
CA ALA A 339 27.25 17.15 5.50
C ALA A 339 26.21 17.91 6.35
N ASN A 340 25.27 18.63 5.73
CA ASN A 340 24.22 19.42 6.38
C ASN A 340 24.68 20.29 7.56
N ARG A 341 25.88 20.88 7.45
CA ARG A 341 26.45 21.70 8.53
C ARG A 341 25.64 22.99 8.73
N PRO A 342 25.55 23.51 9.96
CA PRO A 342 24.87 24.77 10.23
C PRO A 342 25.62 25.94 9.60
N LEU A 343 24.91 26.77 8.85
CA LEU A 343 25.46 27.98 8.24
C LEU A 343 25.51 29.11 9.28
N ARG A 344 26.63 29.17 10.01
CA ARG A 344 26.88 30.12 11.13
C ARG A 344 27.53 31.44 10.68
N ASP A 345 27.14 31.98 9.54
CA ASP A 345 27.62 33.30 9.11
C ASP A 345 26.68 34.39 9.63
N ASP A 346 27.10 35.14 10.65
CA ASP A 346 26.28 36.21 11.25
C ASP A 346 26.08 37.40 10.31
N LYS A 347 26.80 37.48 9.18
CA LYS A 347 26.65 38.55 8.19
C LYS A 347 25.56 38.29 7.16
N MET A 348 25.16 37.04 6.97
CA MET A 348 24.11 36.67 6.01
C MET A 348 22.72 36.74 6.65
N SER A 349 21.75 37.27 5.89
CA SER A 349 20.35 37.24 6.29
C SER A 349 19.81 35.80 6.34
N LYS A 350 18.63 35.60 6.95
CA LYS A 350 18.01 34.27 6.99
C LYS A 350 17.64 33.79 5.59
N GLU A 351 17.24 34.71 4.72
CA GLU A 351 16.85 34.49 3.32
C GLU A 351 18.08 34.09 2.49
N GLU A 352 19.20 34.82 2.60
CA GLU A 352 20.43 34.49 1.87
C GLU A 352 20.98 33.11 2.27
N LYS A 353 20.86 32.74 3.55
CA LYS A 353 21.24 31.41 4.03
C LYS A 353 20.36 30.30 3.46
N SER A 354 19.06 30.57 3.29
CA SER A 354 18.10 29.63 2.70
C SER A 354 18.39 29.42 1.21
N GLU A 355 18.61 30.52 0.48
CA GLU A 355 18.92 30.49 -0.95
C GLU A 355 20.23 29.74 -1.24
N LEU A 356 21.29 29.99 -0.47
CA LEU A 356 22.56 29.27 -0.63
C LEU A 356 22.40 27.76 -0.45
N LYS A 357 21.64 27.34 0.56
CA LYS A 357 21.35 25.91 0.80
C LYS A 357 20.52 25.30 -0.33
N ALA A 358 19.54 26.03 -0.86
CA ALA A 358 18.73 25.58 -1.98
C ALA A 358 19.55 25.41 -3.26
N ASN A 359 20.42 26.38 -3.58
CA ASN A 359 21.31 26.31 -4.73
C ASN A 359 22.30 25.14 -4.60
N ALA A 360 22.97 25.02 -3.44
CA ALA A 360 23.90 23.93 -3.17
C ALA A 360 23.25 22.54 -3.33
N ARG A 361 21.98 22.41 -2.93
CA ARG A 361 21.20 21.18 -3.13
C ARG A 361 20.93 20.89 -4.61
N ILE A 362 20.34 21.85 -5.33
CA ILE A 362 19.93 21.64 -6.73
C ILE A 362 21.15 21.32 -7.60
N GLU A 363 22.22 22.09 -7.42
CA GLU A 363 23.45 21.95 -8.18
C GLU A 363 24.23 20.70 -7.77
N GLY A 364 24.27 20.39 -6.47
CA GLY A 364 24.84 19.15 -5.95
C GLY A 364 24.16 17.89 -6.49
N GLU A 365 22.84 17.91 -6.70
CA GLU A 365 22.12 16.77 -7.30
C GLU A 365 22.37 16.64 -8.81
N LYS A 366 22.41 17.77 -9.53
CA LYS A 366 22.75 17.80 -10.96
C LYS A 366 24.17 17.25 -11.21
N LEU A 367 25.14 17.71 -10.43
CA LEU A 367 26.52 17.25 -10.51
C LEU A 367 26.68 15.79 -10.09
N PHE A 368 25.89 15.32 -9.12
CA PHE A 368 25.92 13.90 -8.72
C PHE A 368 25.38 12.98 -9.84
N SER A 369 24.30 13.36 -10.52
CA SER A 369 23.81 12.64 -11.70
C SER A 369 24.89 12.54 -12.79
N ARG A 370 25.62 13.63 -13.04
CA ARG A 370 26.77 13.65 -13.96
C ARG A 370 27.90 12.74 -13.49
N PHE A 371 28.26 12.79 -12.21
CA PHE A 371 29.27 11.92 -11.60
C PHE A 371 28.96 10.43 -11.82
N LEU A 372 27.71 10.00 -11.59
CA LEU A 372 27.29 8.61 -11.80
C LEU A 372 27.41 8.17 -13.26
N HIS A 373 27.20 9.09 -14.20
CA HIS A 373 27.26 8.82 -15.64
C HIS A 373 28.69 8.83 -16.22
N GLU A 374 29.53 9.76 -15.78
CA GLU A 374 30.85 10.02 -16.37
C GLU A 374 31.98 9.35 -15.58
N VAL A 375 31.99 9.49 -14.25
CA VAL A 375 33.15 9.14 -13.42
C VAL A 375 33.14 7.69 -12.97
N VAL A 376 31.96 7.11 -12.72
CA VAL A 376 31.84 5.71 -12.28
C VAL A 376 32.28 4.76 -13.40
N SER A 377 33.05 3.74 -13.05
CA SER A 377 33.53 2.72 -14.00
C SER A 377 32.37 2.02 -14.70
N ALA A 378 32.54 1.57 -15.95
CA ALA A 378 31.46 0.90 -16.69
C ALA A 378 30.95 -0.36 -15.96
N LYS A 379 31.85 -1.10 -15.31
CA LYS A 379 31.52 -2.27 -14.49
C LYS A 379 30.68 -1.89 -13.28
N ASP A 380 31.05 -0.82 -12.57
CA ASP A 380 30.29 -0.36 -11.41
C ASP A 380 28.97 0.29 -11.81
N GLN A 381 28.85 0.88 -13.00
CA GLN A 381 27.57 1.36 -13.54
C GLN A 381 26.56 0.23 -13.75
N GLU A 382 26.96 -0.89 -14.36
CA GLU A 382 26.09 -2.06 -14.51
C GLU A 382 25.67 -2.62 -13.14
N ARG A 383 26.62 -2.68 -12.20
CA ARG A 383 26.38 -3.15 -10.83
C ARG A 383 25.44 -2.21 -10.07
N LEU A 384 25.60 -0.89 -10.26
CA LEU A 384 24.74 0.15 -9.72
C LEU A 384 23.33 0.00 -10.27
N ASP A 385 23.19 -0.12 -11.59
CA ASP A 385 21.89 -0.25 -12.24
C ASP A 385 21.17 -1.51 -11.75
N TYR A 386 21.85 -2.66 -11.71
CA TYR A 386 21.26 -3.89 -11.18
C TYR A 386 20.82 -3.74 -9.71
N THR A 387 21.70 -3.19 -8.86
CA THR A 387 21.43 -3.03 -7.42
C THR A 387 20.28 -2.07 -7.18
N TRP A 388 20.28 -0.91 -7.84
CA TRP A 388 19.22 0.09 -7.76
C TRP A 388 17.86 -0.49 -8.19
N ASN A 389 17.83 -1.19 -9.33
CA ASN A 389 16.59 -1.78 -9.81
C ASN A 389 16.10 -2.90 -8.91
N ARG A 390 17.00 -3.75 -8.42
CA ARG A 390 16.64 -4.81 -7.47
C ARG A 390 16.07 -4.23 -6.17
N LEU A 391 16.65 -3.18 -5.62
CA LEU A 391 16.20 -2.60 -4.35
C LEU A 391 14.89 -1.81 -4.49
N TYR A 392 14.76 -0.99 -5.54
CA TYR A 392 13.68 0.01 -5.62
C TYR A 392 12.73 -0.19 -6.81
N ASN A 393 13.19 -0.68 -7.97
CA ASN A 393 12.38 -0.85 -9.17
C ASN A 393 12.05 -2.32 -9.49
N GLY A 394 12.11 -3.22 -8.51
CA GLY A 394 11.98 -4.66 -8.74
C GLY A 394 10.54 -5.17 -8.69
N GLN A 395 9.64 -4.39 -8.09
CA GLN A 395 8.26 -4.82 -7.84
C GLN A 395 7.42 -4.84 -9.13
N SER A 396 6.75 -5.97 -9.38
CA SER A 396 5.80 -6.16 -10.49
C SER A 396 4.35 -5.84 -10.11
N ASP A 397 3.52 -5.67 -11.14
CA ASP A 397 2.07 -5.47 -11.01
C ASP A 397 1.33 -6.79 -10.74
N ILE A 398 0.20 -6.70 -10.04
CA ILE A 398 -0.61 -7.86 -9.66
C ILE A 398 -1.50 -8.30 -10.84
N SER A 399 -1.50 -9.61 -11.12
CA SER A 399 -2.38 -10.22 -12.12
C SER A 399 -3.79 -10.54 -11.56
N TYR A 400 -4.60 -9.50 -11.31
CA TYR A 400 -5.92 -9.64 -10.66
C TYR A 400 -6.86 -10.62 -11.37
N GLN A 401 -6.80 -10.69 -12.70
CA GLN A 401 -7.70 -11.53 -13.52
C GLN A 401 -7.57 -13.02 -13.23
N LYS A 402 -6.45 -13.45 -12.65
CA LYS A 402 -6.14 -14.85 -12.32
C LYS A 402 -6.40 -15.21 -10.86
N VAL A 403 -6.95 -14.28 -10.08
CA VAL A 403 -7.32 -14.49 -8.67
C VAL A 403 -8.79 -14.90 -8.60
N PRO A 404 -9.13 -16.09 -8.10
CA PRO A 404 -10.51 -16.52 -8.00
C PRO A 404 -11.22 -15.88 -6.81
N ILE A 405 -12.51 -15.60 -6.97
CA ILE A 405 -13.39 -15.07 -5.94
C ILE A 405 -14.61 -15.98 -5.73
N GLY A 406 -15.08 -16.10 -4.50
CA GLY A 406 -16.18 -17.01 -4.19
C GLY A 406 -16.77 -16.73 -2.81
N PHE A 407 -18.07 -16.42 -2.79
CA PHE A 407 -18.84 -16.16 -1.58
C PHE A 407 -20.32 -16.38 -1.88
N GLU A 408 -21.16 -16.45 -0.85
CA GLU A 408 -22.61 -16.44 -0.99
C GLU A 408 -23.14 -15.02 -0.69
N CYS A 409 -24.10 -14.57 -1.50
CA CYS A 409 -24.70 -13.25 -1.39
C CYS A 409 -26.18 -13.29 -1.77
N SER A 410 -26.90 -12.20 -1.52
CA SER A 410 -28.28 -12.06 -1.98
C SER A 410 -28.36 -12.17 -3.52
N ALA A 411 -29.38 -12.87 -4.03
CA ALA A 411 -29.63 -12.95 -5.47
C ALA A 411 -30.03 -11.58 -6.05
N THR A 412 -30.68 -10.75 -5.23
CA THR A 412 -31.12 -9.40 -5.56
C THR A 412 -30.37 -8.34 -4.76
N PHE A 413 -30.18 -7.17 -5.35
CA PHE A 413 -29.71 -5.97 -4.68
C PHE A 413 -30.57 -4.80 -5.09
N LYS A 414 -31.13 -4.10 -4.10
CA LYS A 414 -32.12 -3.05 -4.32
C LYS A 414 -33.30 -3.59 -5.15
N SER A 415 -33.53 -3.05 -6.34
CA SER A 415 -34.66 -3.41 -7.20
C SER A 415 -34.30 -4.43 -8.30
N GLY A 416 -33.10 -4.99 -8.32
CA GLY A 416 -32.64 -5.84 -9.43
C GLY A 416 -31.74 -7.00 -9.00
N ILE A 417 -31.29 -7.79 -9.97
CA ILE A 417 -30.34 -8.89 -9.75
C ILE A 417 -28.99 -8.29 -9.33
N LEU A 418 -28.37 -8.84 -8.29
CA LEU A 418 -27.03 -8.42 -7.89
C LEU A 418 -26.03 -8.77 -9.01
N GLN A 419 -25.33 -7.75 -9.49
CA GLN A 419 -24.27 -7.90 -10.50
C GLN A 419 -23.08 -7.01 -10.12
N LEU A 420 -21.94 -7.64 -9.84
CA LEU A 420 -20.67 -6.94 -9.72
C LEU A 420 -20.11 -6.59 -11.09
N THR A 421 -19.57 -5.37 -11.21
CA THR A 421 -18.85 -4.95 -12.42
C THR A 421 -17.44 -5.52 -12.43
N ASP A 422 -16.79 -5.53 -13.61
CA ASP A 422 -15.41 -6.02 -13.74
C ASP A 422 -14.43 -5.28 -12.82
N ILE A 423 -14.62 -3.96 -12.64
CA ILE A 423 -13.83 -3.15 -11.71
C ILE A 423 -14.08 -3.53 -10.25
N GLN A 424 -15.32 -3.83 -9.87
CA GLN A 424 -15.61 -4.28 -8.51
C GLN A 424 -15.01 -5.67 -8.25
N ARG A 425 -15.07 -6.57 -9.24
CA ARG A 425 -14.42 -7.87 -9.20
C ARG A 425 -12.90 -7.75 -9.11
N GLU A 426 -12.31 -6.81 -9.84
CA GLU A 426 -10.89 -6.47 -9.74
C GLU A 426 -10.53 -5.95 -8.34
N GLY A 427 -11.35 -5.07 -7.75
CA GLY A 427 -11.15 -4.61 -6.37
C GLY A 427 -11.19 -5.72 -5.33
N ILE A 428 -12.08 -6.70 -5.50
CA ILE A 428 -12.13 -7.89 -4.63
C ILE A 428 -10.84 -8.71 -4.79
N ALA A 429 -10.40 -8.96 -6.01
CA ALA A 429 -9.16 -9.69 -6.30
C ALA A 429 -7.91 -8.97 -5.78
N PHE A 430 -7.85 -7.65 -5.91
CA PHE A 430 -6.79 -6.81 -5.35
C PHE A 430 -6.70 -6.98 -3.83
N MET A 431 -7.84 -6.88 -3.14
CA MET A 431 -7.88 -7.06 -1.69
C MET A 431 -7.58 -8.51 -1.26
N GLU A 432 -7.94 -9.51 -2.07
CA GLU A 432 -7.63 -10.93 -1.81
C GLU A 432 -6.13 -11.23 -1.88
N VAL A 433 -5.40 -10.61 -2.82
CA VAL A 433 -3.94 -10.75 -2.95
C VAL A 433 -3.20 -9.92 -1.91
N MET A 434 -3.55 -8.63 -1.78
CA MET A 434 -2.82 -7.72 -0.91
C MET A 434 -3.17 -7.90 0.56
N GLY A 435 -4.41 -8.26 0.86
CA GLY A 435 -4.98 -8.30 2.21
C GLY A 435 -5.24 -6.91 2.80
N SER A 436 -4.27 -6.02 2.67
CA SER A 436 -4.34 -4.63 3.10
C SER A 436 -4.11 -3.66 1.95
N GLY A 437 -4.99 -2.69 1.79
CA GLY A 437 -4.90 -1.74 0.68
C GLY A 437 -5.99 -0.66 0.66
N ILE A 438 -5.90 0.21 -0.35
CA ILE A 438 -6.81 1.33 -0.55
C ILE A 438 -7.57 1.16 -1.86
N ASN A 439 -8.90 1.07 -1.81
CA ASN A 439 -9.72 1.12 -3.00
C ASN A 439 -10.10 2.57 -3.31
N SER A 440 -9.38 3.17 -4.25
CA SER A 440 -9.54 4.55 -4.70
C SER A 440 -10.35 4.67 -5.97
N PHE A 441 -11.57 4.14 -5.93
CA PHE A 441 -12.50 4.34 -7.04
C PHE A 441 -13.15 5.71 -6.98
N ASP A 442 -13.42 6.24 -8.15
CA ASP A 442 -14.14 7.49 -8.34
C ASP A 442 -15.56 7.43 -7.71
N VAL A 443 -16.16 8.60 -7.48
CA VAL A 443 -17.54 8.67 -6.98
C VAL A 443 -18.49 8.04 -8.01
N GLY A 444 -19.35 7.12 -7.55
CA GLY A 444 -20.33 6.43 -8.39
C GLY A 444 -19.90 5.07 -8.95
N VAL A 445 -18.62 4.69 -8.87
CA VAL A 445 -18.12 3.37 -9.36
C VAL A 445 -18.59 2.19 -8.49
N GLY A 446 -18.94 2.46 -7.22
CA GLY A 446 -19.48 1.44 -6.30
C GLY A 446 -18.47 0.91 -5.29
N LYS A 447 -17.69 1.80 -4.66
CA LYS A 447 -16.77 1.46 -3.55
C LYS A 447 -17.43 0.64 -2.44
N THR A 448 -18.64 1.03 -2.02
CA THR A 448 -19.39 0.35 -0.96
C THR A 448 -19.72 -1.09 -1.35
N ALA A 449 -20.23 -1.33 -2.56
CA ALA A 449 -20.54 -2.68 -3.03
C ALA A 449 -19.28 -3.56 -3.12
N CYS A 450 -18.18 -3.01 -3.64
CA CYS A 450 -16.88 -3.69 -3.68
C CYS A 450 -16.39 -4.09 -2.28
N ALA A 451 -16.49 -3.18 -1.31
CA ALA A 451 -16.05 -3.44 0.06
C ALA A 451 -16.89 -4.52 0.74
N ILE A 452 -18.22 -4.49 0.57
CA ILE A 452 -19.13 -5.48 1.14
C ILE A 452 -18.88 -6.86 0.53
N ALA A 453 -18.71 -6.94 -0.79
CA ALA A 453 -18.41 -8.20 -1.48
C ALA A 453 -17.01 -8.75 -1.10
N SER A 454 -16.03 -7.87 -0.90
CA SER A 454 -14.69 -8.27 -0.41
C SER A 454 -14.76 -8.83 1.01
N LEU A 455 -15.49 -8.17 1.92
CA LEU A 455 -15.73 -8.68 3.27
C LEU A 455 -16.47 -10.02 3.24
N ALA A 456 -17.45 -10.19 2.35
CA ALA A 456 -18.11 -11.48 2.16
C ALA A 456 -17.09 -12.56 1.78
N ASN A 457 -16.27 -12.32 0.75
CA ASN A 457 -15.21 -13.22 0.32
C ASN A 457 -14.27 -13.62 1.49
N PHE A 458 -13.89 -12.66 2.35
CA PHE A 458 -13.03 -12.94 3.50
C PHE A 458 -13.72 -13.70 4.63
N ILE A 459 -15.00 -13.41 4.90
CA ILE A 459 -15.79 -14.16 5.89
C ILE A 459 -16.02 -15.60 5.44
N TYR A 460 -16.31 -15.82 4.15
CA TYR A 460 -16.56 -17.15 3.60
C TYR A 460 -15.28 -17.99 3.46
N SER A 461 -14.16 -17.38 3.05
CA SER A 461 -12.86 -18.07 2.99
C SER A 461 -12.29 -18.40 4.37
N GLY A 462 -12.76 -17.71 5.42
CA GLY A 462 -12.26 -17.83 6.79
C GLY A 462 -11.07 -16.92 7.11
N LYS A 463 -10.70 -16.01 6.19
CA LYS A 463 -9.65 -14.98 6.38
C LYS A 463 -10.05 -13.91 7.41
N CYS A 464 -11.35 -13.66 7.55
CA CYS A 464 -11.91 -12.67 8.48
C CYS A 464 -13.09 -13.28 9.23
N LYS A 465 -13.21 -13.03 10.53
CA LYS A 465 -14.33 -13.53 11.36
C LYS A 465 -15.17 -12.41 11.94
N ARG A 466 -14.56 -11.27 12.25
CA ARG A 466 -15.14 -10.16 13.05
C ARG A 466 -14.68 -8.81 12.49
N PRO A 467 -15.18 -8.41 11.30
CA PRO A 467 -14.82 -7.13 10.72
C PRO A 467 -15.47 -5.92 11.43
N LEU A 468 -14.71 -4.83 11.50
CA LEU A 468 -15.15 -3.50 11.89
C LEU A 468 -15.26 -2.60 10.66
N ILE A 469 -16.38 -1.90 10.49
CA ILE A 469 -16.60 -0.90 9.45
C ILE A 469 -16.75 0.48 10.09
N VAL A 470 -15.93 1.43 9.69
CA VAL A 470 -15.90 2.82 10.17
C VAL A 470 -16.42 3.74 9.08
N VAL A 471 -17.49 4.50 9.37
CA VAL A 471 -18.16 5.33 8.34
C VAL A 471 -18.50 6.74 8.83
N PRO A 472 -18.65 7.71 7.92
CA PRO A 472 -19.26 8.99 8.25
C PRO A 472 -20.70 8.85 8.78
N LYS A 473 -21.11 9.70 9.73
CA LYS A 473 -22.50 9.76 10.22
C LYS A 473 -23.56 9.81 9.10
N PRO A 474 -23.42 10.62 8.04
CA PRO A 474 -24.44 10.70 6.99
C PRO A 474 -24.61 9.41 6.18
N THR A 475 -23.56 8.60 6.04
CA THR A 475 -23.60 7.36 5.26
C THR A 475 -23.85 6.13 6.12
N TYR A 476 -23.90 6.26 7.45
CA TYR A 476 -24.07 5.15 8.39
C TYR A 476 -25.27 4.24 8.07
N LYS A 477 -26.48 4.83 7.98
CA LYS A 477 -27.69 4.06 7.64
C LYS A 477 -27.63 3.51 6.22
N LYS A 478 -27.00 4.23 5.28
CA LYS A 478 -26.84 3.76 3.90
C LYS A 478 -26.00 2.48 3.85
N TRP A 479 -24.91 2.43 4.61
CA TRP A 479 -24.08 1.23 4.72
C TRP A 479 -24.86 0.04 5.28
N ILE A 480 -25.59 0.21 6.39
CA ILE A 480 -26.44 -0.85 6.96
C ILE A 480 -27.45 -1.35 5.92
N ASN A 481 -28.14 -0.45 5.24
CA ASN A 481 -29.12 -0.79 4.22
C ASN A 481 -28.50 -1.51 3.01
N GLU A 482 -27.29 -1.13 2.58
CA GLU A 482 -26.60 -1.78 1.46
C GLU A 482 -26.03 -3.16 1.84
N ILE A 483 -25.68 -3.38 3.11
CA ILE A 483 -25.23 -4.69 3.61
C ILE A 483 -26.43 -5.62 3.82
N PHE A 484 -27.38 -5.22 4.68
CA PHE A 484 -28.40 -6.11 5.22
C PHE A 484 -29.78 -5.93 4.61
N GLY A 485 -30.01 -4.87 3.83
CA GLY A 485 -31.32 -4.51 3.30
C GLY A 485 -32.14 -3.66 4.26
N PHE A 486 -33.33 -3.25 3.82
CA PHE A 486 -34.28 -2.47 4.62
C PHE A 486 -35.71 -2.68 4.13
N GLU A 487 -36.68 -2.44 5.01
CA GLU A 487 -38.09 -2.45 4.65
C GLU A 487 -38.51 -1.07 4.13
N ASP A 488 -39.07 -1.03 2.91
CA ASP A 488 -39.57 0.22 2.34
C ASP A 488 -40.91 0.60 2.99
N LYS A 489 -40.91 1.70 3.73
CA LYS A 489 -42.08 2.19 4.47
C LYS A 489 -43.30 2.48 3.59
N LYS A 490 -43.12 2.66 2.28
CA LYS A 490 -44.22 2.97 1.36
C LYS A 490 -44.88 1.73 0.77
N SER A 491 -44.09 0.73 0.40
CA SER A 491 -44.58 -0.52 -0.20
C SER A 491 -44.76 -1.64 0.81
N GLY A 492 -44.10 -1.58 1.97
CA GLY A 492 -44.00 -2.69 2.92
C GLY A 492 -43.08 -3.82 2.43
N GLU A 493 -42.44 -3.66 1.28
CA GLU A 493 -41.56 -4.68 0.71
C GLU A 493 -40.16 -4.60 1.31
N PHE A 494 -39.56 -5.77 1.56
CA PHE A 494 -38.17 -5.87 1.97
C PHE A 494 -37.25 -5.72 0.76
N ILE A 495 -36.41 -4.69 0.78
CA ILE A 495 -35.41 -4.41 -0.23
C ILE A 495 -34.08 -5.01 0.21
N SER A 496 -33.60 -6.00 -0.53
CA SER A 496 -32.36 -6.72 -0.22
C SER A 496 -31.11 -5.86 -0.36
N GLY A 497 -30.22 -5.99 0.63
CA GLY A 497 -28.81 -5.63 0.56
C GLY A 497 -27.97 -6.79 0.02
N ILE A 498 -26.66 -6.59 -0.09
CA ILE A 498 -25.74 -7.56 -0.71
C ILE A 498 -25.65 -8.85 0.12
N LEU A 499 -25.71 -8.75 1.45
CA LEU A 499 -25.59 -9.88 2.38
C LEU A 499 -26.92 -10.26 3.03
N SER A 500 -28.04 -9.75 2.52
CA SER A 500 -29.36 -10.24 2.94
C SER A 500 -29.45 -11.75 2.76
N HIS A 501 -30.09 -12.42 3.73
CA HIS A 501 -30.33 -13.87 3.74
C HIS A 501 -29.10 -14.78 3.89
N THR A 502 -27.89 -14.23 4.08
CA THR A 502 -26.64 -15.01 4.22
C THR A 502 -26.34 -15.52 5.64
N GLY A 503 -27.18 -15.17 6.62
CA GLY A 503 -26.98 -15.52 8.04
C GLY A 503 -25.92 -14.67 8.78
N ILE A 504 -25.25 -13.75 8.09
CA ILE A 504 -24.34 -12.76 8.72
C ILE A 504 -25.18 -11.79 9.56
N THR A 505 -24.69 -11.46 10.77
CA THR A 505 -25.40 -10.56 11.70
C THR A 505 -24.74 -9.18 11.79
N LEU A 506 -25.52 -8.18 12.25
CA LEU A 506 -25.09 -6.80 12.42
C LEU A 506 -24.87 -6.48 13.90
N ASN A 507 -23.72 -5.87 14.23
CA ASN A 507 -23.52 -5.17 15.50
C ASN A 507 -23.59 -3.65 15.24
N ASP A 508 -24.76 -3.06 15.49
CA ASP A 508 -25.02 -1.62 15.32
C ASP A 508 -24.53 -0.82 16.54
N TRP A 509 -23.30 -0.30 16.47
CA TRP A 509 -22.63 0.36 17.60
C TRP A 509 -22.61 1.89 17.48
N TYR A 510 -22.96 2.42 16.31
CA TYR A 510 -23.09 3.85 16.02
C TYR A 510 -21.92 4.69 16.54
N ASN A 511 -22.13 5.56 17.52
CA ASN A 511 -21.11 6.45 18.07
C ASN A 511 -20.53 6.00 19.42
N LEU A 512 -20.85 4.77 19.85
CA LEU A 512 -20.52 4.27 21.19
C LEU A 512 -20.87 5.31 22.28
N GLY A 513 -22.03 5.96 22.13
CA GLY A 513 -22.59 6.86 23.13
C GLY A 513 -23.03 6.10 24.38
N THR A 514 -23.36 6.83 25.44
CA THR A 514 -23.82 6.27 26.72
C THR A 514 -24.96 5.27 26.56
N ASP A 515 -25.92 5.55 25.69
CA ASP A 515 -27.07 4.68 25.46
C ASP A 515 -26.71 3.37 24.75
N VAL A 516 -25.69 3.39 23.89
CA VAL A 516 -25.19 2.20 23.20
C VAL A 516 -24.37 1.37 24.17
N VAL A 517 -23.44 2.00 24.90
CA VAL A 517 -22.57 1.33 25.88
C VAL A 517 -23.38 0.62 26.97
N LYS A 518 -24.52 1.19 27.40
CA LYS A 518 -25.42 0.54 28.37
C LYS A 518 -26.11 -0.72 27.85
N ARG A 519 -26.24 -0.88 26.53
CA ARG A 519 -26.97 -1.99 25.88
C ARG A 519 -26.06 -3.12 25.44
N ILE A 520 -24.76 -2.88 25.34
CA ILE A 520 -23.79 -3.77 24.71
C ILE A 520 -22.72 -4.15 25.73
N ASN A 521 -22.42 -5.43 25.85
CA ASN A 521 -21.31 -5.88 26.67
C ASN A 521 -20.01 -5.77 25.87
N LEU A 522 -19.28 -4.68 26.10
CA LEU A 522 -17.99 -4.39 25.45
C LEU A 522 -16.81 -5.17 26.07
N ASN A 523 -17.07 -5.91 27.15
CA ASN A 523 -16.09 -6.80 27.81
C ASN A 523 -16.21 -8.26 27.32
N LYS A 524 -16.77 -8.47 26.12
CA LYS A 524 -16.89 -9.81 25.52
C LYS A 524 -16.48 -9.78 24.06
N VAL A 525 -15.81 -10.84 23.63
CA VAL A 525 -15.48 -11.08 22.22
C VAL A 525 -16.75 -11.06 21.37
N VAL A 526 -16.70 -10.33 20.27
CA VAL A 526 -17.79 -10.21 19.30
C VAL A 526 -18.08 -11.58 18.67
N PRO A 527 -19.34 -11.95 18.36
CA PRO A 527 -19.63 -13.23 17.70
C PRO A 527 -18.93 -13.38 16.33
N GLU A 528 -18.50 -14.58 15.97
CA GLU A 528 -18.02 -14.86 14.60
C GLU A 528 -19.14 -14.68 13.58
N LYS A 529 -18.78 -14.35 12.33
CA LYS A 529 -19.73 -14.07 11.24
C LYS A 529 -20.67 -12.90 11.55
N SER A 530 -20.18 -11.89 12.26
CA SER A 530 -20.90 -10.65 12.53
C SER A 530 -20.09 -9.44 12.10
N ILE A 531 -20.76 -8.44 11.52
CA ILE A 531 -20.16 -7.19 11.06
C ILE A 531 -20.47 -6.10 12.07
N THR A 532 -19.42 -5.51 12.64
CA THR A 532 -19.55 -4.35 13.54
C THR A 532 -19.43 -3.07 12.75
N ILE A 533 -20.35 -2.13 12.94
CA ILE A 533 -20.30 -0.83 12.26
C ILE A 533 -20.34 0.33 13.26
N VAL A 534 -19.43 1.28 13.07
CA VAL A 534 -19.28 2.47 13.91
C VAL A 534 -19.15 3.72 13.06
N THR A 535 -19.52 4.86 13.64
CA THR A 535 -19.18 6.17 13.12
C THR A 535 -17.74 6.53 13.48
N TYR A 536 -17.15 7.53 12.83
CA TYR A 536 -15.86 8.08 13.24
C TYR A 536 -15.79 8.50 14.72
N GLU A 537 -16.90 8.96 15.30
CA GLU A 537 -16.97 9.26 16.74
C GLU A 537 -16.92 8.00 17.61
N GLY A 538 -17.57 6.92 17.16
CA GLY A 538 -17.47 5.62 17.83
C GLY A 538 -16.06 5.04 17.68
N PHE A 539 -15.48 5.11 16.49
CA PHE A 539 -14.11 4.69 16.23
C PHE A 539 -13.08 5.40 17.13
N LYS A 540 -13.28 6.70 17.38
CA LYS A 540 -12.45 7.45 18.32
C LYS A 540 -12.51 6.95 19.76
N LYS A 541 -13.50 6.16 20.13
CA LYS A 541 -13.62 5.57 21.48
C LYS A 541 -13.11 4.14 21.55
N LEU A 542 -12.53 3.63 20.47
CA LEU A 542 -11.81 2.36 20.48
C LEU A 542 -10.35 2.61 20.88
N GLY A 543 -9.79 1.68 21.63
CA GLY A 543 -8.39 1.68 22.06
C GLY A 543 -7.90 0.26 22.29
N PHE A 544 -7.01 0.08 23.26
CA PHE A 544 -6.38 -1.21 23.57
C PHE A 544 -6.20 -1.37 25.07
N GLY A 545 -6.11 -2.62 25.52
CA GLY A 545 -5.63 -2.92 26.87
C GLY A 545 -4.19 -2.47 27.11
N ASP A 546 -3.80 -2.36 28.38
CA ASP A 546 -2.47 -1.87 28.80
C ASP A 546 -1.33 -2.72 28.21
N SER A 547 -1.47 -4.04 28.18
CA SER A 547 -0.44 -4.95 27.66
C SER A 547 -0.16 -4.75 26.17
N VAL A 548 -1.22 -4.52 25.37
CA VAL A 548 -1.11 -4.28 23.93
C VAL A 548 -0.53 -2.89 23.69
N SER A 549 -0.85 -1.92 24.55
CA SER A 549 -0.32 -0.56 24.45
C SER A 549 1.20 -0.52 24.67
N ASP A 550 1.70 -1.28 25.65
CA ASP A 550 3.14 -1.42 25.91
C ASP A 550 3.85 -2.14 24.76
N GLU A 551 3.23 -3.19 24.20
CA GLU A 551 3.76 -3.89 23.01
C GLU A 551 3.85 -2.93 21.81
N LEU A 552 2.76 -2.22 21.49
CA LEU A 552 2.73 -1.22 20.42
C LEU A 552 3.77 -0.12 20.66
N PHE A 553 4.02 0.29 21.90
CA PHE A 553 5.06 1.26 22.22
C PHE A 553 6.45 0.74 21.86
N VAL A 554 6.81 -0.45 22.34
CA VAL A 554 8.12 -1.08 22.04
C VAL A 554 8.28 -1.28 20.54
N GLU A 555 7.20 -1.69 19.86
CA GLU A 555 7.20 -1.87 18.42
C GLU A 555 7.41 -0.55 17.67
N LEU A 556 6.66 0.50 18.01
CA LEU A 556 6.84 1.82 17.38
C LEU A 556 8.23 2.38 17.63
N VAL A 557 8.82 2.14 18.81
CA VAL A 557 10.22 2.48 19.08
C VAL A 557 11.17 1.71 18.16
N ASN A 558 11.00 0.40 18.02
CA ASN A 558 11.85 -0.43 17.16
C ASN A 558 11.70 -0.10 15.67
N ILE A 559 10.59 0.54 15.29
CA ILE A 559 10.21 0.83 13.91
C ILE A 559 10.58 2.24 13.51
N LEU A 560 10.09 3.22 14.26
CA LEU A 560 10.34 4.63 13.99
C LEU A 560 11.66 5.09 14.61
N GLY A 561 12.20 4.39 15.62
CA GLY A 561 13.41 4.77 16.35
C GLY A 561 14.72 4.25 15.77
N GLN A 562 14.70 3.55 14.61
CA GLN A 562 15.91 3.12 13.93
C GLN A 562 16.63 4.33 13.34
N SER A 563 17.57 4.83 14.10
CA SER A 563 18.62 5.75 13.69
C SER A 563 19.93 5.22 14.27
N LYS A 564 21.04 5.47 13.57
CA LYS A 564 22.42 5.19 14.05
C LYS A 564 22.65 5.79 15.45
N GLU A 565 23.68 5.30 16.15
CA GLU A 565 23.93 5.48 17.60
C GLU A 565 23.61 6.89 18.17
N LYS A 566 22.37 7.08 18.64
CA LYS A 566 21.95 8.33 19.31
C LYS A 566 22.41 8.42 20.76
N SER A 567 22.66 9.65 21.21
CA SER A 567 22.82 10.04 22.61
C SER A 567 21.59 9.63 23.46
N ALA A 568 21.80 9.36 24.75
CA ALA A 568 20.74 8.98 25.69
C ALA A 568 19.59 10.02 25.74
N ARG A 569 19.91 11.30 25.58
CA ARG A 569 18.93 12.40 25.60
C ARG A 569 17.97 12.37 24.42
N ASP A 570 18.46 12.05 23.22
CA ASP A 570 17.63 12.05 22.01
C ASP A 570 16.71 10.84 21.95
N LYS A 571 17.17 9.70 22.47
CA LYS A 571 16.32 8.52 22.70
C LYS A 571 15.17 8.84 23.66
N GLU A 572 15.42 9.63 24.68
CA GLU A 572 14.41 10.01 25.67
C GLU A 572 13.33 10.95 25.08
N ILE A 573 13.73 11.93 24.26
CA ILE A 573 12.81 12.81 23.51
C ILE A 573 11.94 12.00 22.54
N GLU A 574 12.54 11.02 21.88
CA GLU A 574 11.85 10.13 20.94
C GLU A 574 10.84 9.23 21.65
N TYR A 575 11.21 8.68 22.81
CA TYR A 575 10.29 7.90 23.65
C TYR A 575 9.12 8.74 24.15
N GLN A 576 9.33 10.01 24.49
CA GLN A 576 8.24 10.91 24.87
C GLN A 576 7.23 11.08 23.73
N LYS A 577 7.68 11.27 22.48
CA LYS A 577 6.77 11.38 21.32
C LYS A 577 5.94 10.12 21.09
N PHE A 578 6.53 8.93 21.25
CA PHE A 578 5.77 7.69 21.13
C PHE A 578 4.76 7.52 22.27
N ARG A 579 5.12 7.89 23.52
CA ARG A 579 4.18 7.91 24.64
C ARG A 579 3.02 8.87 24.40
N GLU A 580 3.29 10.05 23.85
CA GLU A 580 2.24 11.00 23.45
C GLU A 580 1.32 10.39 22.39
N MET A 581 1.87 9.76 21.35
CA MET A 581 1.07 9.10 20.31
C MET A 581 0.18 7.98 20.87
N ILE A 582 0.71 7.12 21.74
CA ILE A 582 -0.06 6.07 22.42
C ILE A 582 -1.12 6.68 23.34
N GLY A 583 -0.77 7.74 24.09
CA GLY A 583 -1.73 8.47 24.92
C GLY A 583 -2.90 9.04 24.12
N VAL A 584 -2.64 9.58 22.92
CA VAL A 584 -3.69 10.00 21.98
C VAL A 584 -4.52 8.80 21.50
N GLY A 585 -3.89 7.65 21.27
CA GLY A 585 -4.55 6.39 20.94
C GLY A 585 -5.49 5.87 22.03
N LEU A 586 -5.17 6.08 23.31
CA LEU A 586 -5.96 5.62 24.44
C LEU A 586 -6.99 6.63 24.93
N LYS A 587 -6.89 7.89 24.49
CA LYS A 587 -7.80 8.96 24.87
C LYS A 587 -9.26 8.62 24.54
N ASP A 588 -10.14 8.85 25.53
CA ASP A 588 -11.59 8.63 25.48
C ASP A 588 -12.01 7.19 25.10
N THR A 589 -11.14 6.21 25.37
CA THR A 589 -11.42 4.79 25.08
C THR A 589 -12.50 4.23 25.99
N VAL A 590 -13.46 3.53 25.39
CA VAL A 590 -14.57 2.83 26.08
C VAL A 590 -14.62 1.34 25.75
N ALA A 591 -13.88 0.90 24.73
CA ALA A 591 -13.79 -0.49 24.33
C ALA A 591 -12.44 -0.79 23.68
N ASP A 592 -11.89 -1.95 24.02
CA ASP A 592 -10.57 -2.37 23.60
C ASP A 592 -10.66 -3.34 22.42
N VAL A 593 -9.97 -3.00 21.33
CA VAL A 593 -10.05 -3.75 20.06
C VAL A 593 -9.54 -5.20 20.25
N ASP A 594 -8.54 -5.39 21.10
CA ASP A 594 -7.97 -6.69 21.43
C ASP A 594 -8.94 -7.59 22.19
N LEU A 595 -9.70 -7.03 23.14
CA LEU A 595 -10.70 -7.78 23.90
C LEU A 595 -11.91 -8.15 23.04
N LEU A 596 -12.35 -7.24 22.17
CA LEU A 596 -13.47 -7.46 21.26
C LEU A 596 -13.16 -8.53 20.19
N GLY A 597 -11.87 -8.82 19.95
CA GLY A 597 -11.40 -9.81 18.99
C GLY A 597 -11.61 -9.40 17.53
N LEU A 598 -11.68 -8.09 17.25
CA LEU A 598 -11.81 -7.59 15.88
C LEU A 598 -10.56 -7.95 15.08
N ASP A 599 -10.75 -8.51 13.88
CA ASP A 599 -9.66 -9.07 13.08
C ASP A 599 -9.52 -8.46 11.68
N TYR A 600 -10.42 -7.55 11.31
CA TYR A 600 -10.38 -6.83 10.04
C TYR A 600 -11.00 -5.43 10.18
N VAL A 601 -10.44 -4.41 9.54
CA VAL A 601 -10.98 -3.04 9.60
C VAL A 601 -11.20 -2.46 8.21
N VAL A 602 -12.39 -1.91 7.98
CA VAL A 602 -12.75 -1.11 6.80
C VAL A 602 -13.00 0.33 7.22
N ILE A 603 -12.37 1.30 6.57
CA ILE A 603 -12.61 2.73 6.82
C ILE A 603 -13.11 3.42 5.55
N ASP A 604 -14.32 3.96 5.62
CA ASP A 604 -14.93 4.78 4.56
C ASP A 604 -14.52 6.25 4.68
N GLU A 605 -14.30 6.92 3.57
CA GLU A 605 -13.72 8.27 3.50
C GLU A 605 -12.38 8.40 4.23
N ALA A 606 -11.49 7.43 4.00
CA ALA A 606 -10.21 7.28 4.69
C ALA A 606 -9.24 8.47 4.50
N HIS A 607 -9.50 9.38 3.57
CA HIS A 607 -8.76 10.65 3.48
C HIS A 607 -8.83 11.48 4.78
N ARG A 608 -9.77 11.20 5.68
CA ARG A 608 -9.83 11.79 7.03
C ARG A 608 -8.69 11.34 7.95
N CYS A 609 -8.00 10.25 7.60
CA CYS A 609 -6.89 9.68 8.35
C CYS A 609 -5.52 10.02 7.74
N LYS A 610 -5.45 10.84 6.68
CA LYS A 610 -4.22 11.12 5.91
C LYS A 610 -3.13 11.90 6.65
N ASN A 611 -3.42 12.43 7.84
CA ASN A 611 -2.51 13.26 8.62
C ASN A 611 -2.05 12.52 9.87
N VAL A 612 -1.10 11.58 9.72
CA VAL A 612 -0.55 10.79 10.84
C VAL A 612 0.70 11.45 11.42
N PHE A 613 1.60 11.94 10.56
CA PHE A 613 2.90 12.48 10.94
C PHE A 613 2.96 14.01 10.74
N SER A 614 3.63 14.72 11.65
CA SER A 614 3.73 16.18 11.65
C SER A 614 4.86 16.73 10.80
N ASN A 615 6.01 16.05 10.76
CA ASN A 615 7.23 16.55 10.12
C ASN A 615 8.25 15.43 9.91
N VAL A 616 9.19 15.70 9.02
CA VAL A 616 10.44 14.91 8.83
C VAL A 616 11.39 15.21 9.99
N LYS A 617 12.24 14.24 10.37
CA LYS A 617 13.12 14.40 11.54
C LYS A 617 14.28 15.35 11.23
N ALA A 618 14.90 15.85 12.29
CA ALA A 618 16.20 16.50 12.20
C ALA A 618 17.30 15.42 12.22
N ASP A 619 18.46 15.73 11.63
CA ASP A 619 19.64 14.86 11.70
C ASP A 619 20.24 14.82 13.13
N GLU A 620 21.32 14.05 13.29
CA GLU A 620 22.02 13.84 14.58
C GLU A 620 22.50 15.14 15.23
N ASP A 621 22.81 16.17 14.43
CA ASP A 621 23.24 17.50 14.88
C ASP A 621 22.04 18.45 15.15
N GLY A 622 20.80 17.96 15.03
CA GLY A 622 19.58 18.72 15.24
C GLY A 622 19.19 19.63 14.07
N ASN A 623 19.83 19.49 12.90
CA ASN A 623 19.53 20.25 11.70
C ASN A 623 18.42 19.58 10.90
N LYS A 624 17.37 20.35 10.58
CA LYS A 624 16.27 19.87 9.72
C LYS A 624 16.68 19.95 8.26
N ARG A 625 16.83 18.79 7.60
CA ARG A 625 17.05 18.70 6.14
C ARG A 625 15.82 19.10 5.33
N TYR A 626 14.64 18.91 5.90
CA TYR A 626 13.35 19.23 5.30
C TYR A 626 12.53 20.07 6.28
N ASN A 627 12.09 21.25 5.86
CA ASN A 627 11.27 22.15 6.68
C ASN A 627 9.78 22.04 6.32
N ILE A 628 9.30 20.82 6.07
CA ILE A 628 7.91 20.54 5.74
C ILE A 628 7.16 20.13 7.00
N GLN A 629 6.13 20.91 7.35
CA GLN A 629 5.30 20.69 8.54
C GLN A 629 3.83 20.57 8.14
N SER A 630 3.13 19.62 8.77
CA SER A 630 1.69 19.41 8.64
C SER A 630 1.07 19.19 10.01
N ALA A 631 -0.22 19.53 10.14
CA ALA A 631 -0.97 19.26 11.36
C ALA A 631 -1.33 17.77 11.44
N THR A 632 -1.16 17.16 12.62
CA THR A 632 -1.58 15.78 12.88
C THR A 632 -3.06 15.70 13.24
N SER A 633 -3.71 14.60 12.85
CA SER A 633 -5.09 14.30 13.21
C SER A 633 -5.12 13.23 14.28
N GLU A 634 -5.84 13.47 15.38
CA GLU A 634 -6.15 12.45 16.40
C GLU A 634 -6.77 11.20 15.76
N THR A 635 -7.66 11.40 14.77
CA THR A 635 -8.26 10.29 14.00
C THR A 635 -7.22 9.53 13.18
N GLY A 636 -6.24 10.25 12.61
CA GLY A 636 -5.15 9.65 11.85
C GLY A 636 -4.23 8.81 12.73
N GLN A 637 -3.81 9.35 13.88
CA GLN A 637 -2.98 8.63 14.86
C GLN A 637 -3.70 7.41 15.43
N LYS A 638 -4.98 7.55 15.80
CA LYS A 638 -5.80 6.43 16.27
C LYS A 638 -5.98 5.36 15.19
N ALA A 639 -6.23 5.76 13.94
CA ALA A 639 -6.27 4.82 12.82
C ALA A 639 -4.93 4.11 12.63
N PHE A 640 -3.81 4.84 12.69
CA PHE A 640 -2.48 4.27 12.56
C PHE A 640 -2.23 3.19 13.62
N LEU A 641 -2.55 3.44 14.89
CA LEU A 641 -2.36 2.45 15.96
C LEU A 641 -3.26 1.22 15.77
N ILE A 642 -4.56 1.41 15.53
CA ILE A 642 -5.51 0.29 15.38
C ILE A 642 -5.19 -0.55 14.16
N LEU A 643 -4.92 0.09 13.02
CA LEU A 643 -4.61 -0.64 11.79
C LEU A 643 -3.26 -1.35 11.88
N ASN A 644 -2.25 -0.78 12.55
CA ASN A 644 -0.98 -1.49 12.77
C ASN A 644 -1.16 -2.72 13.67
N TYR A 645 -1.92 -2.59 14.77
CA TYR A 645 -2.26 -3.72 15.64
C TYR A 645 -2.92 -4.85 14.85
N ILE A 646 -3.94 -4.53 14.06
CA ILE A 646 -4.66 -5.52 13.24
C ILE A 646 -3.72 -6.19 12.24
N GLN A 647 -2.90 -5.39 11.54
CA GLN A 647 -1.95 -5.88 10.54
C GLN A 647 -0.91 -6.84 11.12
N ARG A 648 -0.42 -6.58 12.34
CA ARG A 648 0.57 -7.44 12.98
C ARG A 648 -0.04 -8.71 13.56
N LYS A 649 -1.14 -8.57 14.31
CA LYS A 649 -1.74 -9.69 15.04
C LYS A 649 -2.51 -10.64 14.13
N PHE A 650 -3.25 -10.11 13.16
CA PHE A 650 -4.15 -10.89 12.31
C PHE A 650 -3.69 -10.97 10.83
N GLY A 651 -2.55 -10.37 10.50
CA GLY A 651 -2.05 -10.27 9.12
C GLY A 651 -2.67 -9.09 8.37
N ARG A 652 -2.39 -8.99 7.06
CA ARG A 652 -2.86 -7.89 6.20
C ARG A 652 -4.38 -7.89 6.07
N ASN A 653 -5.08 -7.22 7.00
CA ASN A 653 -6.54 -7.25 7.16
C ASN A 653 -7.14 -5.83 7.29
N THR A 654 -6.73 -4.90 6.44
CA THR A 654 -7.20 -3.50 6.49
C THR A 654 -7.61 -2.97 5.12
N MET A 655 -8.78 -2.37 5.02
CA MET A 655 -9.29 -1.80 3.75
C MET A 655 -9.68 -0.35 3.92
N LEU A 656 -9.04 0.52 3.15
CA LEU A 656 -9.36 1.94 3.13
C LEU A 656 -10.14 2.30 1.87
N LEU A 657 -11.19 3.11 2.00
CA LEU A 657 -12.01 3.55 0.88
C LEU A 657 -11.94 5.07 0.78
N THR A 658 -11.47 5.59 -0.34
CA THR A 658 -11.42 7.04 -0.58
C THR A 658 -11.22 7.35 -2.05
N ALA A 659 -11.99 8.27 -2.64
CA ALA A 659 -11.77 8.67 -4.03
C ALA A 659 -10.45 9.45 -4.22
N THR A 660 -10.04 10.20 -3.20
CA THR A 660 -8.85 11.08 -3.23
C THR A 660 -7.98 10.77 -2.02
N PRO A 661 -7.04 9.81 -2.11
CA PRO A 661 -6.26 9.38 -0.96
C PRO A 661 -5.35 10.49 -0.42
N PHE A 662 -4.85 11.38 -1.28
CA PHE A 662 -3.93 12.47 -0.91
C PHE A 662 -4.05 13.67 -1.88
N THR A 663 -3.49 14.82 -1.48
CA THR A 663 -3.56 16.11 -2.20
C THR A 663 -2.20 16.56 -2.78
N ASN A 664 -1.33 15.60 -3.12
CA ASN A 664 0.07 15.78 -3.55
C ASN A 664 1.08 16.17 -2.46
N SER A 665 0.72 16.04 -1.18
CA SER A 665 1.68 16.16 -0.08
C SER A 665 2.42 14.83 0.14
N PRO A 666 3.78 14.80 0.16
CA PRO A 666 4.54 13.59 0.43
C PRO A 666 4.23 13.01 1.82
N LEU A 667 3.99 13.88 2.81
CA LEU A 667 3.59 13.46 4.15
C LEU A 667 2.24 12.71 4.12
N GLU A 668 1.30 13.15 3.29
CA GLU A 668 0.00 12.47 3.15
C GLU A 668 0.15 11.13 2.43
N ILE A 669 0.99 11.05 1.39
CA ILE A 669 1.28 9.80 0.67
C ILE A 669 1.88 8.78 1.63
N TYR A 670 2.95 9.17 2.35
CA TYR A 670 3.59 8.29 3.33
C TYR A 670 2.63 7.90 4.45
N SER A 671 1.84 8.85 4.98
CA SER A 671 0.83 8.57 5.99
C SER A 671 -0.17 7.51 5.51
N MET A 672 -0.76 7.69 4.33
CA MET A 672 -1.76 6.74 3.79
C MET A 672 -1.17 5.37 3.49
N LEU A 673 0.05 5.31 2.93
CA LEU A 673 0.75 4.03 2.71
C LEU A 673 1.07 3.34 4.04
N SER A 674 1.50 4.08 5.07
CA SER A 674 1.81 3.52 6.39
C SER A 674 0.59 2.90 7.09
N LEU A 675 -0.64 3.29 6.72
CA LEU A 675 -1.86 2.70 7.27
C LEU A 675 -2.16 1.29 6.72
N VAL A 676 -1.62 0.93 5.55
CA VAL A 676 -1.97 -0.33 4.85
C VAL A 676 -0.77 -1.17 4.39
N ALA A 677 0.43 -0.58 4.35
CA ALA A 677 1.58 -1.15 3.66
C ALA A 677 2.88 -1.00 4.45
N TYR A 678 2.82 -0.78 5.77
CA TYR A 678 4.00 -0.48 6.57
C TYR A 678 5.11 -1.55 6.45
N GLU A 679 4.74 -2.83 6.53
CA GLU A 679 5.71 -3.94 6.36
C GLU A 679 6.30 -4.00 4.93
N SER A 680 5.49 -3.64 3.93
CA SER A 680 5.90 -3.61 2.51
C SER A 680 6.88 -2.49 2.22
N LEU A 681 6.68 -1.31 2.84
CA LEU A 681 7.63 -0.19 2.80
C LEU A 681 8.99 -0.61 3.35
N ASN A 682 9.01 -1.25 4.52
CA ASN A 682 10.25 -1.75 5.13
C ASN A 682 10.96 -2.80 4.25
N LYS A 683 10.21 -3.72 3.64
CA LYS A 683 10.75 -4.72 2.69
C LYS A 683 11.35 -4.07 1.43
N SER A 684 10.84 -2.89 1.05
CA SER A 684 11.31 -2.10 -0.09
C SER A 684 12.44 -1.11 0.28
N GLY A 685 13.03 -1.24 1.47
CA GLY A 685 14.09 -0.35 1.95
C GLY A 685 13.62 1.03 2.40
N ILE A 686 12.30 1.26 2.51
CA ILE A 686 11.71 2.52 2.98
C ILE A 686 11.34 2.33 4.46
N TYR A 687 12.31 2.53 5.35
CA TYR A 687 12.15 2.23 6.77
C TYR A 687 11.39 3.30 7.55
N ASN A 688 11.57 4.55 7.13
CA ASN A 688 11.02 5.71 7.81
C ASN A 688 10.68 6.81 6.79
N ILE A 689 10.15 7.92 7.33
CA ILE A 689 9.74 9.06 6.53
C ILE A 689 10.95 9.78 5.91
N ASP A 690 12.11 9.74 6.54
CA ASP A 690 13.32 10.40 6.05
C ASP A 690 13.80 9.70 4.76
N THR A 691 13.93 8.37 4.78
CA THR A 691 14.26 7.56 3.60
C THR A 691 13.23 7.74 2.47
N PHE A 692 11.94 7.85 2.80
CA PHE A 692 10.90 8.14 1.80
C PHE A 692 11.12 9.52 1.14
N PHE A 693 11.50 10.53 1.92
CA PHE A 693 11.77 11.86 1.42
C PHE A 693 13.07 11.92 0.59
N ASP A 694 14.11 11.18 0.99
CA ASP A 694 15.37 11.12 0.24
C ASP A 694 15.19 10.46 -1.13
N LEU A 695 14.30 9.46 -1.23
CA LEU A 695 14.02 8.75 -2.47
C LEU A 695 13.09 9.51 -3.43
N PHE A 696 12.10 10.23 -2.90
CA PHE A 696 10.97 10.75 -3.70
C PHE A 696 10.78 12.27 -3.66
N VAL A 697 11.46 13.00 -2.77
CA VAL A 697 11.21 14.43 -2.54
C VAL A 697 12.47 15.28 -2.76
N LEU A 698 12.41 16.10 -3.81
CA LEU A 698 13.26 17.28 -3.98
C LEU A 698 12.43 18.54 -3.69
N PRO A 699 12.57 19.17 -2.51
CA PRO A 699 11.98 20.45 -2.19
C PRO A 699 12.51 21.53 -3.11
N THR A 700 11.63 22.49 -3.36
CA THR A 700 11.93 23.74 -4.04
C THR A 700 11.49 24.90 -3.16
N VAL A 701 12.09 26.05 -3.37
CA VAL A 701 11.73 27.26 -2.63
C VAL A 701 10.74 28.08 -3.46
N GLU A 702 9.66 28.55 -2.82
CA GLU A 702 8.78 29.56 -3.40
C GLU A 702 8.44 30.67 -2.41
N TRP A 703 8.20 31.86 -2.96
CA TRP A 703 7.71 33.01 -2.23
C TRP A 703 6.18 32.94 -2.15
N THR A 704 5.64 32.84 -0.94
CA THR A 704 4.20 32.74 -0.68
C THR A 704 3.74 33.82 0.29
N ALA A 705 2.55 34.38 0.11
CA ALA A 705 1.97 35.29 1.10
C ALA A 705 1.47 34.50 2.31
N ASN A 706 1.92 34.84 3.52
CA ASN A 706 1.40 34.25 4.75
C ASN A 706 0.02 34.86 5.11
N TYR A 707 -0.57 34.40 6.22
CA TYR A 707 -1.85 34.90 6.73
C TYR A 707 -1.83 36.38 7.15
N LYS A 708 -0.65 37.01 7.22
CA LYS A 708 -0.44 38.44 7.47
C LYS A 708 -0.15 39.22 6.18
N GLU A 709 -0.31 38.60 5.01
CA GLU A 709 0.02 39.16 3.70
C GLU A 709 1.52 39.49 3.51
N GLU A 710 2.40 38.96 4.36
CA GLU A 710 3.84 39.09 4.21
C GLU A 710 4.33 38.01 3.23
N ILE A 711 5.19 38.40 2.29
CA ILE A 711 5.86 37.46 1.38
C ILE A 711 6.91 36.70 2.18
N VAL A 712 6.63 35.42 2.44
CA VAL A 712 7.53 34.50 3.13
C VAL A 712 7.99 33.41 2.20
N GLU A 713 9.28 33.10 2.29
CA GLU A 713 9.88 31.96 1.64
C GLU A 713 9.37 30.66 2.28
N LYS A 714 8.86 29.75 1.45
CA LYS A 714 8.31 28.48 1.89
C LYS A 714 8.84 27.35 1.00
N GLU A 715 9.35 26.30 1.65
CA GLU A 715 9.66 25.05 0.97
C GLU A 715 8.36 24.39 0.47
N VAL A 716 8.31 24.13 -0.82
CA VAL A 716 7.20 23.47 -1.51
C VAL A 716 7.73 22.32 -2.37
N ILE A 717 6.91 21.28 -2.55
CA ILE A 717 7.22 20.19 -3.47
C ILE A 717 6.53 20.46 -4.81
N LYS A 718 7.30 20.73 -5.87
CA LYS A 718 6.78 20.86 -7.24
C LYS A 718 6.69 19.52 -7.96
N SER A 719 7.59 18.61 -7.66
CA SER A 719 7.68 17.31 -8.33
C SER A 719 8.29 16.25 -7.44
N PHE A 720 7.85 15.01 -7.65
CA PHE A 720 8.49 13.84 -7.08
C PHE A 720 9.64 13.36 -7.97
N THR A 721 10.73 12.92 -7.35
CA THR A 721 11.80 12.15 -7.98
C THR A 721 11.37 10.70 -8.14
N ASN A 722 12.04 9.96 -9.02
CA ASN A 722 11.81 8.52 -9.21
C ASN A 722 10.32 8.17 -9.42
N ARG A 723 9.60 8.97 -10.22
CA ARG A 723 8.13 8.90 -10.34
C ARG A 723 7.61 7.50 -10.67
N ARG A 724 8.32 6.75 -11.52
CA ARG A 724 7.95 5.37 -11.87
C ARG A 724 7.97 4.43 -10.66
N ILE A 725 8.98 4.56 -9.80
CA ILE A 725 9.12 3.78 -8.57
C ILE A 725 8.01 4.16 -7.60
N LEU A 726 7.77 5.46 -7.40
CA LEU A 726 6.70 5.95 -6.52
C LEU A 726 5.31 5.51 -7.02
N GLN A 727 5.06 5.60 -8.33
CA GLN A 727 3.81 5.15 -8.95
C GLN A 727 3.57 3.66 -8.69
N LYS A 728 4.58 2.81 -8.89
CA LYS A 728 4.45 1.38 -8.58
C LYS A 728 4.17 1.14 -7.11
N LEU A 729 4.90 1.81 -6.22
CA LEU A 729 4.68 1.70 -4.78
C LEU A 729 3.24 2.05 -4.41
N ILE A 730 2.70 3.11 -5.02
CA ILE A 730 1.31 3.55 -4.88
C ILE A 730 0.36 2.50 -5.46
N TYR A 731 0.48 2.12 -6.73
CA TYR A 731 -0.48 1.25 -7.41
C TYR A 731 -0.51 -0.19 -6.87
N ASN A 732 0.57 -0.64 -6.25
CA ASN A 732 0.59 -1.94 -5.56
C ASN A 732 -0.25 -1.96 -4.28
N HIS A 733 -0.50 -0.80 -3.65
CA HIS A 733 -1.26 -0.70 -2.41
C HIS A 733 -2.53 0.14 -2.54
N ILE A 734 -2.71 0.82 -3.67
CA ILE A 734 -3.83 1.72 -3.96
C ILE A 734 -4.39 1.37 -5.34
N LEU A 735 -5.57 0.78 -5.37
CA LEU A 735 -6.28 0.50 -6.61
C LEU A 735 -7.10 1.73 -7.02
N TYR A 736 -6.60 2.46 -8.02
CA TYR A 736 -7.28 3.63 -8.57
C TYR A 736 -8.06 3.27 -9.85
N ARG A 737 -9.35 3.63 -9.90
CA ARG A 737 -10.20 3.44 -11.08
C ARG A 737 -11.11 4.64 -11.30
N THR A 738 -11.16 5.12 -12.54
CA THR A 738 -11.94 6.31 -12.90
C THR A 738 -13.39 5.96 -13.21
N GLY A 739 -14.28 6.97 -13.16
CA GLY A 739 -15.66 6.80 -13.63
C GLY A 739 -15.77 6.48 -15.12
N GLU A 740 -14.80 6.93 -15.93
CA GLU A 740 -14.76 6.70 -17.38
C GLU A 740 -14.41 5.25 -17.69
N GLU A 741 -13.37 4.69 -17.04
CA GLU A 741 -13.03 3.27 -17.11
C GLU A 741 -14.19 2.38 -16.67
N ALA A 742 -14.97 2.83 -15.69
CA ALA A 742 -16.15 2.15 -15.20
C ALA A 742 -17.38 2.26 -16.11
N GLY A 743 -17.27 2.98 -17.24
CA GLY A 743 -18.39 3.23 -18.15
C GLY A 743 -19.55 4.00 -17.50
N VAL A 744 -19.27 4.74 -16.42
CA VAL A 744 -20.29 5.49 -15.68
C VAL A 744 -20.75 6.67 -16.54
N LYS A 745 -21.97 6.58 -17.06
CA LYS A 745 -22.61 7.68 -17.80
C LYS A 745 -22.90 8.85 -16.85
N ARG A 746 -22.01 9.84 -16.86
CA ARG A 746 -22.19 11.09 -16.10
C ARG A 746 -22.90 12.13 -16.98
N PRO A 747 -23.78 12.98 -16.41
CA PRO A 747 -24.25 14.15 -17.12
C PRO A 747 -23.06 15.06 -17.47
N LYS A 748 -23.10 15.71 -18.63
CA LYS A 748 -22.03 16.63 -19.05
C LYS A 748 -21.92 17.77 -18.02
N LYS A 749 -20.76 17.88 -17.38
CA LYS A 749 -20.45 19.00 -16.48
C LYS A 749 -20.33 20.27 -17.34
N ILE A 750 -21.22 21.22 -17.12
CA ILE A 750 -21.14 22.55 -17.71
C ILE A 750 -20.70 23.49 -16.59
N ASN A 751 -19.46 23.97 -16.64
CA ASN A 751 -19.01 25.04 -15.76
C ASN A 751 -19.61 26.34 -16.32
N LEU A 752 -20.49 26.97 -15.53
CA LEU A 752 -21.02 28.28 -15.87
C LEU A 752 -20.11 29.33 -15.23
N PRO A 753 -19.68 30.35 -15.97
CA PRO A 753 -18.88 31.43 -15.39
C PRO A 753 -19.64 32.12 -14.25
N MET A 754 -18.91 32.63 -13.27
CA MET A 754 -19.53 33.45 -12.23
C MET A 754 -20.00 34.77 -12.86
N LEU A 755 -21.31 34.93 -13.01
CA LEU A 755 -21.91 36.07 -13.72
C LEU A 755 -22.34 37.22 -12.80
N TYR A 756 -22.43 37.00 -11.49
CA TYR A 756 -23.00 37.97 -10.56
C TYR A 756 -22.19 38.10 -9.27
N ASN A 757 -22.03 39.32 -8.78
CA ASN A 757 -21.50 39.59 -7.45
C ASN A 757 -22.65 39.77 -6.45
N ALA A 758 -22.51 39.24 -5.23
CA ALA A 758 -23.51 39.34 -4.19
C ALA A 758 -23.04 40.32 -3.10
N VAL A 759 -23.22 41.61 -3.35
CA VAL A 759 -22.96 42.66 -2.35
C VAL A 759 -24.30 43.10 -1.76
N ALA A 760 -24.44 42.99 -0.44
CA ALA A 760 -25.59 43.50 0.32
C ALA A 760 -26.98 43.10 -0.22
N GLY A 761 -27.15 41.86 -0.68
CA GLY A 761 -28.45 41.32 -1.09
C GLY A 761 -28.97 41.76 -2.46
N LYS A 762 -28.21 42.55 -3.24
CA LYS A 762 -28.50 42.85 -4.65
C LYS A 762 -27.55 42.06 -5.56
N ARG A 763 -28.11 41.47 -6.63
CA ARG A 763 -27.35 40.74 -7.65
C ARG A 763 -26.95 41.70 -8.76
N GLU A 764 -25.69 42.09 -8.83
CA GLU A 764 -25.14 42.88 -9.94
C GLU A 764 -24.37 41.97 -10.89
N ARG A 765 -24.60 42.13 -12.20
CA ARG A 765 -23.94 41.32 -13.22
C ARG A 765 -22.50 41.81 -13.40
N LEU A 766 -21.54 40.88 -13.36
CA LEU A 766 -20.13 41.16 -13.57
C LEU A 766 -19.89 41.55 -15.04
N GLU A 767 -19.06 42.57 -15.25
CA GLU A 767 -18.58 42.93 -16.59
C GLU A 767 -17.85 41.77 -17.25
N HIS A 768 -17.86 41.73 -18.58
CA HIS A 768 -17.40 40.59 -19.37
C HIS A 768 -15.93 40.21 -19.08
N GLU A 769 -15.09 41.18 -18.73
CA GLU A 769 -13.67 40.98 -18.40
C GLU A 769 -13.45 40.38 -17.00
N LYS A 770 -14.46 40.44 -16.11
CA LYS A 770 -14.41 39.93 -14.73
C LYS A 770 -15.19 38.63 -14.54
N GLN A 771 -15.75 38.08 -15.62
CA GLN A 771 -16.41 36.78 -15.61
C GLN A 771 -15.32 35.70 -15.66
N VAL A 772 -15.17 34.95 -14.55
CA VAL A 772 -14.17 33.89 -14.42
C VAL A 772 -14.86 32.53 -14.53
N LEU A 773 -14.24 31.59 -15.26
CA LEU A 773 -14.68 30.21 -15.47
C LEU A 773 -14.32 29.27 -14.33
#